data_AF-A0A2E8ZNN0-F1
#
_entry.id   AF-A0A2E8ZNN0-F1
#
_cell.length_a   1.000
_cell.length_b   1.000
_cell.length_c   1.000
_cell.angle_alpha   90.00
_cell.angle_beta   90.00
_cell.angle_gamma   90.00
#
_symmetry.space_group_name_H-M   'P 1'
#
loop_
_entity.id
_entity.type
_entity.pdbx_description
1 polymer ?
#
loop_
_entity_poly.entity_id
_entity_poly.type
_entity_poly.pdbx_seq_one_letter_code
_entity_poly.pdbx_strand_id
1 'polypeptide(L)'
;MTINKAMSASLLTPLLLAGVISGCSNGSSSSSNISFYVQAGQEDIEEGLVRVVSAEGGQLSRDAEGRLSGTEYVTDEQGEVNPRAAAAEIYYFELLGHVAEEDTGVEPTTVRCQWAAGCTAGGSDYSFGADVARIDGLGWRAVAYDISSGERVRLTPLTDLAAQLAFDYVYDEGQSAWTATGYYSPYSVEQSISQVSQIFGIDSVESREPTDLTELSRVADSSSADTVYSIRYGALIAAWYHLSESYSGDFAADAAAEFSANAGQMTEADDGSAVLTLQALYSAAVENLEQIAASENISGTALTSAISGLNQDIASLSLTSPATLTSVRPATLEELFGTSDLEDLQLGLSRAKAFVQVLRDYENTFFEDGYRETADAYMDMLKAIGEENQDDLNLLIDQYIDVKDLYVATYLQNTGVCADTSAYAWMSGASCSYSSATAQLTLTGSNGTNLVVTQKVADVNLTDEEDEPTESHAIDVLITGSMRAGDLGFVVDNTYDNDDPEDDILSPTGIRIYYDNIVSTLVETDSGANEILAYELRWSDFSIYRSGLPSEVNGTPVTQDDIELSGAYRIFYRGVRDPLDDPQNPVSDLRFNIDTVVLNGRVSDVIGDEDDDDDNYTTVYIAANAENASDYYPEKEWTSFNGFFTPNAANGYAEGSVQADLATYERGSQTISGQQVDYLDVKLMVDGVALEDSARYRFYPTQLREDDTDINRDDETDDLVSVFDIEICELEYNNGSWSVGTCDPKQRLFGERDTDQAINDLWEAGAFSRVTVPGRGEYFITWSASAGSDGCYVLDPLTSGTLDGTLYEPMVLGLSSARFTAETILEDQPDTAFDILVNARTADRYTLTAALSHDYSGLSTNGDIYYGTGSRLDRILVSYDTDSNYGVTGSLEIYKDGVSLTLDPGTANEETDVVDSTLGLTLNRQYTSSPMPYHYVTDEEGNYDICVTDNIAENAVETLEGAVYYLTFRGVVYGSIQEENGVWVIRYIDGSFETL
;
A
#
# COMPACT_ATOMS: atom_id res chain seq x y z
N MET A 1 -5.10 -11.57 -21.90
CA MET A 1 -3.85 -11.75 -21.09
C MET A 1 -4.23 -12.01 -19.62
N THR A 2 -3.44 -12.76 -18.86
CA THR A 2 -3.76 -13.46 -17.59
C THR A 2 -4.37 -12.63 -16.43
N ILE A 3 -5.65 -12.85 -16.14
CA ILE A 3 -6.40 -12.46 -14.91
C ILE A 3 -5.95 -13.25 -13.65
N ASN A 4 -4.98 -14.14 -13.76
CA ASN A 4 -4.40 -14.88 -12.63
C ASN A 4 -3.34 -14.10 -11.83
N LYS A 5 -3.14 -12.79 -12.09
CA LYS A 5 -2.26 -11.91 -11.28
C LYS A 5 -3.00 -11.08 -10.20
N ALA A 6 -4.32 -11.14 -10.12
CA ALA A 6 -5.11 -10.38 -9.12
C ALA A 6 -5.28 -11.10 -7.75
N MET A 7 -4.74 -12.30 -7.56
CA MET A 7 -4.86 -13.06 -6.29
C MET A 7 -3.52 -13.34 -5.59
N SER A 8 -2.48 -12.54 -5.85
CA SER A 8 -1.16 -12.74 -5.21
C SER A 8 -0.53 -11.49 -4.60
N ALA A 9 -1.25 -10.37 -4.51
CA ALA A 9 -0.81 -9.17 -3.79
C ALA A 9 -1.70 -8.83 -2.56
N SER A 10 -2.88 -9.45 -2.45
CA SER A 10 -3.95 -9.03 -1.52
C SER A 10 -3.88 -9.66 -0.10
N LEU A 11 -2.73 -10.19 0.32
CA LEU A 11 -2.61 -10.92 1.60
C LEU A 11 -1.48 -10.43 2.53
N LEU A 12 -0.77 -9.36 2.18
CA LEU A 12 0.41 -8.90 2.93
C LEU A 12 0.21 -7.63 3.78
N THR A 13 -0.94 -6.96 3.71
CA THR A 13 -1.11 -5.64 4.34
C THR A 13 -1.90 -5.53 5.66
N PRO A 14 -2.47 -6.59 6.29
CA PRO A 14 -2.95 -6.50 7.68
C PRO A 14 -2.06 -7.24 8.70
N LEU A 15 -0.90 -7.78 8.31
CA LEU A 15 -0.04 -8.59 9.18
C LEU A 15 1.16 -7.84 9.78
N LEU A 16 1.36 -6.57 9.43
CA LEU A 16 2.41 -5.73 10.05
C LEU A 16 2.05 -5.28 11.48
N LEU A 17 0.76 -5.14 11.82
CA LEU A 17 0.33 -4.68 13.16
C LEU A 17 0.03 -5.78 14.20
N ALA A 18 0.00 -7.06 13.80
CA ALA A 18 -0.34 -8.16 14.73
C ALA A 18 0.87 -8.64 15.59
N GLY A 19 2.06 -8.10 15.35
CA GLY A 19 3.30 -8.50 16.02
C GLY A 19 3.63 -7.61 17.22
N VAL A 20 3.13 -7.97 18.40
CA VAL A 20 3.48 -7.45 19.74
C VAL A 20 2.66 -6.24 20.21
N ILE A 21 1.37 -6.49 20.49
CA ILE A 21 0.53 -5.61 21.33
C ILE A 21 0.53 -6.16 22.76
N SER A 22 1.37 -5.60 23.63
CA SER A 22 1.22 -5.73 25.09
C SER A 22 0.82 -4.38 25.67
N GLY A 23 -0.49 -4.13 25.71
CA GLY A 23 -1.13 -3.01 26.41
C GLY A 23 -1.08 -3.18 27.93
N CYS A 24 -1.07 -2.04 28.62
CA CYS A 24 -0.96 -1.80 30.05
C CYS A 24 -1.72 -2.76 31.00
N SER A 25 -1.13 -3.91 31.33
CA SER A 25 -1.12 -4.53 32.67
C SER A 25 -0.23 -5.78 32.64
N ASN A 26 0.24 -6.27 33.79
CA ASN A 26 1.12 -7.44 33.92
C ASN A 26 0.48 -8.80 33.51
N GLY A 27 -0.34 -8.85 32.46
CA GLY A 27 -1.02 -10.03 31.97
C GLY A 27 -0.94 -10.13 30.45
N SER A 28 -0.36 -11.23 29.97
CA SER A 28 -0.34 -11.68 28.57
C SER A 28 -1.66 -11.42 27.82
N SER A 29 -1.66 -10.54 26.82
CA SER A 29 -2.79 -10.27 25.93
C SER A 29 -2.66 -11.05 24.62
N SER A 30 -3.34 -12.20 24.55
CA SER A 30 -3.76 -12.77 23.27
C SER A 30 -4.94 -11.96 22.75
N SER A 31 -4.89 -11.44 21.51
CA SER A 31 -6.01 -10.78 20.85
C SER A 31 -7.23 -11.72 20.79
N SER A 32 -8.23 -11.47 21.63
CA SER A 32 -9.49 -12.21 21.59
C SER A 32 -10.47 -11.51 20.67
N ASN A 33 -10.85 -12.15 19.56
CA ASN A 33 -11.95 -11.65 18.74
C ASN A 33 -13.24 -11.63 19.57
N ILE A 34 -13.95 -10.52 19.52
CA ILE A 34 -15.25 -10.30 20.14
C ILE A 34 -16.36 -10.36 19.09
N SER A 35 -17.57 -10.64 19.55
CA SER A 35 -18.80 -10.50 18.77
C SER A 35 -19.64 -9.44 19.47
N PHE A 36 -20.17 -8.51 18.68
CA PHE A 36 -21.01 -7.40 19.11
C PHE A 36 -22.13 -7.21 18.07
N TYR A 37 -23.04 -6.30 18.32
CA TYR A 37 -24.20 -6.05 17.47
C TYR A 37 -24.19 -4.61 16.98
N VAL A 38 -24.54 -4.40 15.72
CA VAL A 38 -24.84 -3.07 15.17
C VAL A 38 -26.30 -3.07 14.77
N GLN A 39 -27.04 -2.03 15.15
CA GLN A 39 -28.46 -1.94 14.86
C GLN A 39 -28.79 -0.62 14.17
N ALA A 40 -29.36 -0.72 12.98
CA ALA A 40 -29.75 0.40 12.13
C ALA A 40 -31.12 0.97 12.51
N GLY A 41 -31.22 2.29 12.55
CA GLY A 41 -32.48 3.01 12.74
C GLY A 41 -33.21 2.66 14.05
N GLN A 42 -34.52 2.44 13.93
CA GLN A 42 -35.47 2.12 15.00
C GLN A 42 -35.88 0.64 14.97
N GLU A 43 -34.96 -0.26 14.61
CA GLU A 43 -35.27 -1.66 14.27
C GLU A 43 -36.18 -1.77 13.04
N ASP A 44 -36.03 -0.82 12.12
CA ASP A 44 -36.96 -0.55 11.03
C ASP A 44 -36.31 -0.59 9.66
N ILE A 45 -35.06 -1.02 9.55
CA ILE A 45 -34.31 -1.08 8.29
C ILE A 45 -33.95 -2.54 8.03
N GLU A 46 -34.49 -3.14 6.99
CA GLU A 46 -34.24 -4.52 6.59
C GLU A 46 -33.50 -4.51 5.23
N GLU A 47 -32.62 -5.48 5.00
CA GLU A 47 -31.80 -5.57 3.78
C GLU A 47 -30.94 -4.32 3.50
N GLY A 48 -30.53 -3.60 4.55
CA GLY A 48 -29.54 -2.52 4.49
C GLY A 48 -28.11 -3.06 4.61
N LEU A 49 -27.18 -2.48 3.88
CA LEU A 49 -25.77 -2.86 3.94
C LEU A 49 -25.07 -2.10 5.07
N VAL A 50 -24.51 -2.81 6.04
CA VAL A 50 -23.68 -2.26 7.11
C VAL A 50 -22.22 -2.61 6.85
N ARG A 51 -21.43 -1.59 6.54
CA ARG A 51 -19.97 -1.72 6.38
C ARG A 51 -19.28 -1.47 7.71
N VAL A 52 -18.45 -2.42 8.13
CA VAL A 52 -17.66 -2.36 9.37
C VAL A 52 -16.18 -2.20 9.03
N VAL A 53 -15.59 -1.09 9.44
CA VAL A 53 -14.21 -0.69 9.10
C VAL A 53 -13.43 -0.45 10.40
N SER A 54 -12.23 -1.01 10.53
CA SER A 54 -11.34 -0.66 11.64
C SER A 54 -10.65 0.68 11.37
N ALA A 55 -10.40 1.45 12.43
CA ALA A 55 -9.60 2.67 12.36
C ALA A 55 -8.20 2.42 12.93
N GLU A 56 -7.20 2.33 12.05
CA GLU A 56 -5.79 2.16 12.42
C GLU A 56 -5.07 3.50 12.45
N GLY A 57 -4.36 3.79 13.55
CA GLY A 57 -3.76 5.11 13.76
C GLY A 57 -4.79 6.25 13.80
N GLY A 58 -6.09 5.95 13.97
CA GLY A 58 -7.17 6.94 13.94
C GLY A 58 -7.70 7.26 12.55
N GLN A 59 -7.21 6.60 11.50
CA GLN A 59 -7.71 6.69 10.13
C GLN A 59 -8.43 5.43 9.71
N LEU A 60 -9.46 5.57 8.87
CA LEU A 60 -10.21 4.42 8.36
C LEU A 60 -9.32 3.55 7.46
N SER A 61 -9.38 2.23 7.66
CA SER A 61 -8.70 1.28 6.79
C SER A 61 -9.24 1.36 5.36
N ARG A 62 -8.34 1.38 4.38
CA ARG A 62 -8.66 1.47 2.95
C ARG A 62 -7.81 0.52 2.12
N ASP A 63 -8.31 0.12 0.97
CA ASP A 63 -7.53 -0.67 0.00
C ASP A 63 -6.61 0.21 -0.86
N ALA A 64 -5.84 -0.43 -1.76
CA ALA A 64 -4.87 0.23 -2.64
C ALA A 64 -5.53 1.21 -3.64
N GLU A 65 -6.84 1.08 -3.84
CA GLU A 65 -7.64 1.94 -4.69
C GLU A 65 -8.25 3.13 -3.90
N GLY A 66 -8.17 3.13 -2.57
CA GLY A 66 -8.72 4.18 -1.71
C GLY A 66 -10.18 3.97 -1.30
N ARG A 67 -10.74 2.78 -1.54
CA ARG A 67 -12.06 2.36 -1.03
C ARG A 67 -11.93 1.95 0.43
N LEU A 68 -13.00 2.08 1.22
CA LEU A 68 -12.98 1.61 2.61
C LEU A 68 -12.80 0.09 2.64
N SER A 69 -11.78 -0.36 3.36
CA SER A 69 -11.46 -1.78 3.54
C SER A 69 -12.15 -2.28 4.81
N GLY A 70 -13.33 -2.87 4.64
CA GLY A 70 -14.16 -3.36 5.73
C GLY A 70 -14.84 -4.67 5.41
N THR A 71 -15.57 -5.21 6.39
CA THR A 71 -16.49 -6.32 6.18
C THR A 71 -17.90 -5.79 6.07
N GLU A 72 -18.63 -6.25 5.05
CA GLU A 72 -20.01 -5.86 4.81
C GLU A 72 -20.97 -6.92 5.35
N TYR A 73 -22.06 -6.45 5.96
CA TYR A 73 -23.12 -7.26 6.54
C TYR A 73 -24.47 -6.73 6.05
N VAL A 74 -25.47 -7.60 5.98
CA VAL A 74 -26.83 -7.22 5.62
C VAL A 74 -27.72 -7.31 6.86
N THR A 75 -28.49 -6.25 7.14
CA THR A 75 -29.38 -6.17 8.29
C THR A 75 -30.56 -7.13 8.18
N ASP A 76 -30.92 -7.78 9.29
CA ASP A 76 -32.13 -8.62 9.38
C ASP A 76 -33.43 -7.82 9.55
N GLU A 77 -34.57 -8.53 9.72
CA GLU A 77 -35.91 -7.97 10.03
C GLU A 77 -35.95 -7.05 11.27
N GLN A 78 -34.90 -7.01 12.10
CA GLN A 78 -34.76 -6.14 13.28
C GLN A 78 -33.72 -5.03 13.08
N GLY A 79 -33.22 -4.86 11.86
CA GLY A 79 -32.15 -3.92 11.55
C GLY A 79 -30.82 -4.29 12.19
N GLU A 80 -30.62 -5.54 12.61
CA GLU A 80 -29.45 -5.98 13.37
C GLU A 80 -28.44 -6.72 12.48
N VAL A 81 -27.15 -6.48 12.73
CA VAL A 81 -26.04 -7.31 12.25
C VAL A 81 -25.15 -7.72 13.42
N ASN A 82 -24.44 -8.85 13.29
CA ASN A 82 -23.55 -9.38 14.33
C ASN A 82 -22.11 -9.56 13.83
N PRO A 83 -21.32 -8.46 13.81
CA PRO A 83 -19.94 -8.51 13.37
C PRO A 83 -19.02 -9.24 14.35
N ARG A 84 -17.82 -9.60 13.86
CA ARG A 84 -16.72 -10.12 14.69
C ARG A 84 -15.44 -9.36 14.42
N ALA A 85 -14.83 -8.83 15.46
CA ALA A 85 -13.63 -8.00 15.34
C ALA A 85 -12.72 -8.10 16.57
N ALA A 86 -11.55 -7.47 16.56
CA ALA A 86 -10.64 -7.40 17.70
C ALA A 86 -11.18 -6.48 18.82
N ALA A 87 -10.90 -6.81 20.08
CA ALA A 87 -11.24 -5.94 21.21
C ALA A 87 -10.28 -4.74 21.31
N ALA A 88 -10.70 -3.68 22.03
CA ALA A 88 -9.88 -2.49 22.31
C ALA A 88 -9.39 -1.70 21.08
N GLU A 89 -10.18 -1.70 20.02
CA GLU A 89 -9.95 -0.91 18.79
C GLU A 89 -11.08 0.11 18.57
N ILE A 90 -10.84 1.06 17.67
CA ILE A 90 -11.88 1.98 17.19
C ILE A 90 -12.49 1.38 15.92
N TYR A 91 -13.82 1.31 15.87
CA TYR A 91 -14.56 0.84 14.70
C TYR A 91 -15.46 1.93 14.14
N TYR A 92 -15.50 2.00 12.82
CA TYR A 92 -16.40 2.81 12.03
C TYR A 92 -17.47 1.91 11.38
N PHE A 93 -18.68 2.43 11.38
CA PHE A 93 -19.86 1.78 10.82
C PHE A 93 -20.53 2.72 9.84
N GLU A 94 -20.94 2.21 8.69
CA GLU A 94 -21.67 2.96 7.66
C GLU A 94 -22.85 2.13 7.18
N LEU A 95 -24.02 2.78 7.13
CA LEU A 95 -25.24 2.20 6.56
C LEU A 95 -25.38 2.69 5.12
N LEU A 96 -25.63 1.77 4.21
CA LEU A 96 -25.90 2.04 2.80
C LEU A 96 -27.22 1.37 2.41
N GLY A 97 -27.98 2.06 1.56
CA GLY A 97 -29.14 1.47 0.91
C GLY A 97 -28.71 0.58 -0.26
N HIS A 98 -29.51 -0.42 -0.55
CA HIS A 98 -29.35 -1.33 -1.68
C HIS A 98 -30.63 -1.35 -2.51
N VAL A 99 -30.51 -1.29 -3.83
CA VAL A 99 -31.67 -1.28 -4.74
C VAL A 99 -32.23 -2.68 -4.92
N ALA A 100 -33.53 -2.78 -5.16
CA ALA A 100 -34.14 -4.02 -5.60
C ALA A 100 -33.49 -4.42 -6.92
N GLU A 101 -32.68 -5.46 -6.89
CA GLU A 101 -32.19 -6.05 -8.11
C GLU A 101 -33.14 -7.20 -8.41
N GLU A 102 -34.25 -6.95 -9.13
CA GLU A 102 -35.22 -8.02 -9.50
C GLU A 102 -34.55 -9.17 -10.25
N ASP A 103 -33.47 -8.83 -10.94
CA ASP A 103 -32.60 -9.69 -11.74
C ASP A 103 -31.48 -10.34 -10.90
N THR A 104 -31.37 -10.01 -9.61
CA THR A 104 -30.45 -10.64 -8.64
C THR A 104 -31.14 -10.98 -7.34
N GLY A 105 -32.49 -10.90 -7.32
CA GLY A 105 -33.50 -11.03 -6.25
C GLY A 105 -32.99 -10.69 -4.84
N VAL A 106 -31.98 -9.83 -4.78
CA VAL A 106 -31.64 -9.07 -3.60
C VAL A 106 -32.79 -8.11 -3.40
N GLU A 107 -33.50 -8.30 -2.29
CA GLU A 107 -34.57 -7.43 -1.90
C GLU A 107 -34.01 -6.01 -1.68
N PRO A 108 -34.77 -4.95 -2.07
CA PRO A 108 -34.34 -3.60 -1.80
C PRO A 108 -34.23 -3.40 -0.30
N THR A 109 -33.35 -2.51 0.13
CA THR A 109 -33.43 -2.00 1.51
C THR A 109 -34.83 -1.45 1.75
N THR A 110 -35.48 -1.95 2.80
CA THR A 110 -36.79 -1.47 3.22
C THR A 110 -36.69 -0.73 4.54
N VAL A 111 -37.41 0.38 4.63
CA VAL A 111 -37.50 1.21 5.83
C VAL A 111 -38.96 1.29 6.26
N ARG A 112 -39.26 0.94 7.53
CA ARG A 112 -40.63 1.08 8.07
C ARG A 112 -41.00 2.54 8.23
N CYS A 113 -42.17 2.91 7.74
CA CYS A 113 -42.67 4.28 7.87
C CYS A 113 -43.03 4.61 9.33
N GLN A 114 -42.17 5.39 10.00
CA GLN A 114 -42.34 5.84 11.39
C GLN A 114 -43.15 7.15 11.53
N TRP A 115 -43.66 7.74 10.43
CA TRP A 115 -44.41 8.99 10.44
C TRP A 115 -45.94 8.77 10.43
N ALA A 116 -46.65 9.37 11.38
CA ALA A 116 -48.09 9.15 11.61
C ALA A 116 -48.97 9.47 10.40
N ALA A 117 -48.61 10.53 9.67
CA ALA A 117 -49.34 10.95 8.47
C ALA A 117 -49.04 10.10 7.23
N GLY A 118 -48.06 9.18 7.32
CA GLY A 118 -47.50 8.43 6.21
C GLY A 118 -46.20 9.04 5.68
N CYS A 119 -45.44 8.24 4.93
CA CYS A 119 -44.13 8.60 4.39
C CYS A 119 -44.19 8.63 2.86
N THR A 120 -43.27 9.35 2.23
CA THR A 120 -43.18 9.41 0.76
C THR A 120 -41.85 8.84 0.29
N ALA A 121 -41.90 7.86 -0.62
CA ALA A 121 -40.71 7.31 -1.28
C ALA A 121 -41.01 7.05 -2.76
N GLY A 122 -40.06 7.35 -3.65
CA GLY A 122 -40.23 7.17 -5.10
C GLY A 122 -41.47 7.86 -5.69
N GLY A 123 -41.95 8.95 -5.07
CA GLY A 123 -43.17 9.67 -5.47
C GLY A 123 -44.49 8.97 -5.11
N SER A 124 -44.46 7.94 -4.27
CA SER A 124 -45.64 7.23 -3.75
C SER A 124 -45.83 7.47 -2.26
N ASP A 125 -47.09 7.52 -1.80
CA ASP A 125 -47.46 7.72 -0.40
C ASP A 125 -47.69 6.37 0.30
N TYR A 126 -47.08 6.17 1.46
CA TYR A 126 -47.17 4.95 2.28
C TYR A 126 -47.79 5.26 3.64
N SER A 127 -48.58 4.32 4.18
CA SER A 127 -49.18 4.49 5.51
C SER A 127 -48.17 4.27 6.63
N PHE A 128 -48.42 4.88 7.79
CA PHE A 128 -47.70 4.58 9.02
C PHE A 128 -47.61 3.06 9.29
N GLY A 129 -46.41 2.58 9.58
CA GLY A 129 -46.07 1.18 9.82
C GLY A 129 -46.00 0.29 8.58
N ALA A 130 -46.07 0.84 7.37
CA ALA A 130 -45.74 0.09 6.15
C ALA A 130 -44.23 0.10 5.92
N ASP A 131 -43.66 -1.03 5.53
CA ASP A 131 -42.28 -1.11 5.06
C ASP A 131 -42.19 -0.56 3.62
N VAL A 132 -41.17 0.26 3.36
CA VAL A 132 -41.03 1.04 2.13
C VAL A 132 -39.64 0.83 1.56
N ALA A 133 -39.55 0.38 0.30
CA ALA A 133 -38.27 0.32 -0.40
C ALA A 133 -37.65 1.71 -0.50
N ARG A 134 -36.46 1.89 0.08
CA ARG A 134 -35.78 3.18 0.16
C ARG A 134 -34.27 2.99 0.21
N ILE A 135 -33.57 3.68 -0.68
CA ILE A 135 -32.10 3.67 -0.78
C ILE A 135 -31.50 5.03 -0.42
N ASP A 136 -32.27 6.11 -0.57
CA ASP A 136 -31.86 7.48 -0.32
C ASP A 136 -32.01 7.86 1.16
N GLY A 137 -31.07 8.68 1.65
CA GLY A 137 -31.11 9.24 3.02
C GLY A 137 -30.65 8.28 4.13
N LEU A 138 -29.98 7.17 3.76
CA LEU A 138 -29.50 6.11 4.66
C LEU A 138 -28.02 6.16 5.02
N GLY A 139 -27.22 7.06 4.42
CA GLY A 139 -25.76 7.21 4.57
C GLY A 139 -25.26 7.60 5.98
N TRP A 140 -25.76 6.95 7.01
CA TRP A 140 -25.49 7.24 8.40
C TRP A 140 -24.25 6.51 8.88
N ARG A 141 -23.48 7.20 9.71
CA ARG A 141 -22.25 6.68 10.27
C ARG A 141 -22.37 6.50 11.78
N ALA A 142 -21.53 5.63 12.32
CA ALA A 142 -21.27 5.55 13.75
C ALA A 142 -19.80 5.23 13.97
N VAL A 143 -19.28 5.60 15.13
CA VAL A 143 -17.93 5.25 15.57
C VAL A 143 -18.01 4.84 17.03
N ALA A 144 -17.30 3.78 17.41
CA ALA A 144 -17.24 3.29 18.78
C ALA A 144 -15.81 2.90 19.16
N TYR A 145 -15.47 3.03 20.44
CA TYR A 145 -14.17 2.68 21.01
C TYR A 145 -14.33 1.62 22.10
N ASP A 146 -13.39 0.66 22.15
CA ASP A 146 -13.33 -0.39 23.18
C ASP A 146 -14.64 -1.19 23.34
N ILE A 147 -15.22 -1.56 22.20
CA ILE A 147 -16.46 -2.35 22.15
C ILE A 147 -16.26 -3.65 22.93
N SER A 148 -17.21 -3.96 23.80
CA SER A 148 -17.24 -5.18 24.59
C SER A 148 -18.04 -6.30 23.91
N SER A 149 -17.77 -7.55 24.27
CA SER A 149 -18.54 -8.68 23.72
C SER A 149 -20.02 -8.59 24.12
N GLY A 150 -20.89 -8.64 23.10
CA GLY A 150 -22.34 -8.55 23.24
C GLY A 150 -22.86 -7.12 23.38
N GLU A 151 -22.00 -6.11 23.25
CA GLU A 151 -22.39 -4.71 23.18
C GLU A 151 -23.19 -4.41 21.90
N ARG A 152 -24.00 -3.35 21.95
CA ARG A 152 -24.85 -2.90 20.85
C ARG A 152 -24.50 -1.47 20.49
N VAL A 153 -24.08 -1.25 19.25
CA VAL A 153 -23.86 0.06 18.65
C VAL A 153 -25.08 0.44 17.82
N ARG A 154 -25.58 1.67 17.97
CA ARG A 154 -26.67 2.22 17.15
C ARG A 154 -26.11 2.94 15.93
N LEU A 155 -26.76 2.73 14.79
CA LEU A 155 -26.43 3.37 13.52
C LEU A 155 -27.64 4.22 13.09
N THR A 156 -27.55 5.52 13.35
CA THR A 156 -28.65 6.49 13.23
C THR A 156 -28.13 7.85 12.74
N PRO A 157 -29.00 8.80 12.35
CA PRO A 157 -28.54 10.14 12.01
C PRO A 157 -27.87 10.89 13.16
N LEU A 158 -28.17 10.56 14.43
CA LEU A 158 -27.54 11.24 15.56
C LEU A 158 -26.12 10.71 15.81
N THR A 159 -25.90 9.42 15.63
CA THR A 159 -24.55 8.85 15.68
C THR A 159 -23.70 9.31 14.50
N ASP A 160 -24.33 9.67 13.37
CA ASP A 160 -23.64 10.27 12.22
C ASP A 160 -23.03 11.64 12.56
N LEU A 161 -23.80 12.49 13.25
CA LEU A 161 -23.31 13.77 13.78
C LEU A 161 -22.11 13.57 14.72
N ALA A 162 -22.16 12.53 15.56
CA ALA A 162 -21.07 12.20 16.48
C ALA A 162 -19.84 11.67 15.74
N ALA A 163 -20.03 10.83 14.72
CA ALA A 163 -18.95 10.27 13.91
C ALA A 163 -18.20 11.35 13.11
N GLN A 164 -18.92 12.33 12.53
CA GLN A 164 -18.29 13.48 11.86
C GLN A 164 -17.48 14.33 12.85
N LEU A 165 -18.09 14.68 13.99
CA LEU A 165 -17.44 15.52 15.00
C LEU A 165 -16.20 14.83 15.59
N ALA A 166 -16.25 13.52 15.83
CA ALA A 166 -15.15 12.74 16.39
C ALA A 166 -13.94 12.64 15.48
N PHE A 167 -14.16 12.68 14.16
CA PHE A 167 -13.07 12.74 13.19
C PHE A 167 -12.47 14.14 13.12
N ASP A 168 -13.33 15.15 13.00
CA ASP A 168 -12.90 16.52 12.75
C ASP A 168 -12.25 17.17 13.98
N TYR A 169 -12.72 16.85 15.19
CA TYR A 169 -12.32 17.55 16.41
C TYR A 169 -12.17 16.66 17.65
N VAL A 170 -11.37 17.15 18.61
CA VAL A 170 -11.34 16.73 20.01
C VAL A 170 -11.67 17.90 20.94
N TYR A 171 -12.38 17.66 22.04
CA TYR A 171 -12.72 18.73 22.99
C TYR A 171 -11.64 18.87 24.06
N ASP A 172 -10.91 19.99 24.03
CA ASP A 172 -9.91 20.35 25.04
C ASP A 172 -10.61 20.92 26.28
N GLU A 173 -10.65 20.13 27.36
CA GLU A 173 -11.26 20.55 28.64
C GLU A 173 -10.54 21.75 29.29
N GLY A 174 -9.22 21.86 29.10
CA GLY A 174 -8.39 22.93 29.64
C GLY A 174 -8.66 24.28 28.99
N GLN A 175 -8.94 24.28 27.68
CA GLN A 175 -9.35 25.46 26.92
C GLN A 175 -10.87 25.64 26.84
N SER A 176 -11.63 24.60 27.18
CA SER A 176 -13.08 24.56 27.02
C SER A 176 -13.53 24.83 25.58
N ALA A 177 -12.86 24.20 24.61
CA ALA A 177 -13.08 24.42 23.19
C ALA A 177 -12.76 23.17 22.36
N TRP A 178 -13.42 23.04 21.20
CA TRP A 178 -13.08 22.03 20.20
C TRP A 178 -11.83 22.43 19.42
N THR A 179 -10.93 21.48 19.21
CA THR A 179 -9.67 21.64 18.48
C THR A 179 -9.63 20.65 17.34
N ALA A 180 -9.33 21.12 16.13
CA ALA A 180 -9.33 20.28 14.93
C ALA A 180 -8.23 19.22 15.02
N THR A 181 -8.55 17.98 14.64
CA THR A 181 -7.66 16.82 14.68
C THR A 181 -7.58 16.10 13.34
N GLY A 182 -8.72 15.79 12.71
CA GLY A 182 -8.76 15.04 11.45
C GLY A 182 -8.44 13.55 11.62
N TYR A 183 -8.70 12.97 12.79
CA TYR A 183 -8.53 11.55 13.10
C TYR A 183 -9.37 11.15 14.32
N TYR A 184 -9.73 9.86 14.39
CA TYR A 184 -10.40 9.28 15.55
C TYR A 184 -9.43 8.98 16.69
N SER A 185 -9.82 9.33 17.90
CA SER A 185 -9.12 9.01 19.14
C SER A 185 -10.12 8.55 20.19
N PRO A 186 -9.69 7.83 21.25
CA PRO A 186 -10.59 7.46 22.34
C PRO A 186 -11.36 8.67 22.90
N TYR A 187 -10.67 9.80 23.08
CA TYR A 187 -11.30 11.02 23.60
C TYR A 187 -12.31 11.61 22.63
N SER A 188 -11.96 11.75 21.35
CA SER A 188 -12.86 12.38 20.38
C SER A 188 -14.14 11.58 20.15
N VAL A 189 -14.06 10.24 20.16
CA VAL A 189 -15.23 9.34 20.05
C VAL A 189 -16.19 9.55 21.22
N GLU A 190 -15.73 9.33 22.45
CA GLU A 190 -16.59 9.42 23.65
C GLU A 190 -17.14 10.83 23.89
N GLN A 191 -16.32 11.85 23.67
CA GLN A 191 -16.75 13.25 23.80
C GLN A 191 -17.80 13.61 22.75
N SER A 192 -17.67 13.16 21.51
CA SER A 192 -18.64 13.48 20.45
C SER A 192 -19.98 12.79 20.68
N ILE A 193 -19.96 11.52 21.11
CA ILE A 193 -21.17 10.80 21.53
C ILE A 193 -21.84 11.54 22.70
N SER A 194 -21.06 11.99 23.68
CA SER A 194 -21.57 12.76 24.82
C SER A 194 -22.17 14.12 24.39
N GLN A 195 -21.50 14.84 23.49
CA GLN A 195 -21.94 16.14 22.98
C GLN A 195 -23.31 16.03 22.32
N VAL A 196 -23.46 15.07 21.40
CA VAL A 196 -24.72 14.80 20.70
C VAL A 196 -25.80 14.36 21.70
N SER A 197 -25.48 13.40 22.59
CA SER A 197 -26.43 12.90 23.60
C SER A 197 -27.01 14.02 24.46
N GLN A 198 -26.17 14.96 24.91
CA GLN A 198 -26.61 16.11 25.71
C GLN A 198 -27.44 17.12 24.92
N ILE A 199 -27.09 17.42 23.66
CA ILE A 199 -27.87 18.32 22.80
C ILE A 199 -29.29 17.77 22.63
N PHE A 200 -29.40 16.48 22.34
CA PHE A 200 -30.67 15.84 22.05
C PHE A 200 -31.39 15.31 23.29
N GLY A 201 -30.82 15.46 24.49
CA GLY A 201 -31.44 15.05 25.75
C GLY A 201 -31.67 13.54 25.86
N ILE A 202 -30.74 12.76 25.33
CA ILE A 202 -30.67 11.29 25.39
C ILE A 202 -29.47 10.95 26.29
N ASP A 203 -29.51 9.81 26.98
CA ASP A 203 -28.41 9.41 27.86
C ASP A 203 -27.17 8.93 27.11
N SER A 204 -27.33 8.13 26.06
CA SER A 204 -26.28 7.80 25.09
C SER A 204 -26.90 7.49 23.73
N VAL A 205 -26.55 8.25 22.69
CA VAL A 205 -27.03 7.98 21.32
C VAL A 205 -26.44 6.70 20.73
N GLU A 206 -25.31 6.22 21.24
CA GLU A 206 -24.62 5.04 20.74
C GLU A 206 -25.21 3.73 21.29
N SER A 207 -25.63 3.68 22.56
CA SER A 207 -26.12 2.44 23.19
C SER A 207 -27.62 2.43 23.49
N ARG A 208 -28.29 3.59 23.54
CA ARG A 208 -29.74 3.69 23.79
C ARG A 208 -30.52 3.16 22.59
N GLU A 209 -31.34 2.14 22.81
CA GLU A 209 -32.30 1.67 21.80
C GLU A 209 -33.37 2.74 21.51
N PRO A 210 -33.47 3.24 20.26
CA PRO A 210 -34.58 4.08 19.85
C PRO A 210 -35.85 3.23 19.68
N THR A 211 -37.00 3.73 20.13
CA THR A 211 -38.27 3.00 20.05
C THR A 211 -38.82 2.97 18.63
N ASP A 212 -39.16 1.79 18.10
CA ASP A 212 -40.10 1.66 16.97
C ASP A 212 -41.46 2.26 17.37
N LEU A 213 -41.84 3.35 16.69
CA LEU A 213 -43.06 4.10 17.05
C LEU A 213 -44.33 3.32 16.68
N THR A 214 -44.25 2.32 15.81
CA THR A 214 -45.37 1.41 15.52
C THR A 214 -45.71 0.53 16.73
N GLU A 215 -44.71 0.24 17.56
CA GLU A 215 -44.83 -0.55 18.79
C GLU A 215 -44.96 0.33 20.05
N LEU A 216 -45.16 1.66 19.88
CA LEU A 216 -45.23 2.65 20.97
C LEU A 216 -46.22 2.27 22.08
N SER A 217 -47.33 1.60 21.72
CA SER A 217 -48.34 1.13 22.68
C SER A 217 -47.80 0.16 23.73
N ARG A 218 -46.72 -0.58 23.43
CA ARG A 218 -46.10 -1.55 24.35
C ARG A 218 -45.25 -0.89 25.42
N VAL A 219 -44.71 0.29 25.14
CA VAL A 219 -43.75 0.98 26.00
C VAL A 219 -44.30 2.26 26.63
N ALA A 220 -45.38 2.84 26.10
CA ALA A 220 -45.94 4.13 26.52
C ALA A 220 -46.28 4.24 28.01
N ASP A 221 -46.69 3.13 28.65
CA ASP A 221 -47.07 3.08 30.07
C ASP A 221 -45.90 2.82 31.04
N SER A 222 -44.67 2.65 30.53
CA SER A 222 -43.48 2.48 31.37
C SER A 222 -43.26 3.68 32.31
N SER A 223 -42.54 3.43 33.39
CA SER A 223 -42.15 4.47 34.36
C SER A 223 -40.63 4.63 34.47
N SER A 224 -39.85 3.92 33.66
CA SER A 224 -38.40 4.09 33.60
C SER A 224 -38.02 5.33 32.80
N ALA A 225 -36.98 6.03 33.25
CA ALA A 225 -36.37 7.12 32.48
C ALA A 225 -35.82 6.60 31.14
N ASP A 226 -35.27 5.39 31.16
CA ASP A 226 -34.83 4.62 29.99
C ASP A 226 -35.86 4.60 28.86
N THR A 227 -37.11 4.27 29.16
CA THR A 227 -38.16 4.24 28.14
C THR A 227 -38.52 5.63 27.64
N VAL A 228 -38.41 6.67 28.49
CA VAL A 228 -38.63 8.06 28.06
C VAL A 228 -37.54 8.48 27.05
N TYR A 229 -36.28 8.11 27.30
CA TYR A 229 -35.18 8.35 26.35
C TYR A 229 -35.37 7.57 25.06
N SER A 230 -35.75 6.29 25.10
CA SER A 230 -36.02 5.51 23.90
C SER A 230 -37.15 6.07 23.03
N ILE A 231 -38.27 6.49 23.65
CA ILE A 231 -39.39 7.13 22.93
C ILE A 231 -38.95 8.47 22.32
N ARG A 232 -38.20 9.27 23.09
CA ARG A 232 -37.65 10.55 22.60
C ARG A 232 -36.72 10.31 21.41
N TYR A 233 -35.82 9.34 21.51
CA TYR A 233 -34.86 9.04 20.46
C TYR A 233 -35.55 8.57 19.17
N GLY A 234 -36.47 7.60 19.26
CA GLY A 234 -37.26 7.15 18.10
C GLY A 234 -38.07 8.29 17.47
N ALA A 235 -38.64 9.19 18.27
CA ALA A 235 -39.36 10.36 17.74
C ALA A 235 -38.45 11.35 16.99
N LEU A 236 -37.20 11.51 17.43
CA LEU A 236 -36.22 12.38 16.76
C LEU A 236 -35.75 11.77 15.43
N ILE A 237 -35.51 10.45 15.38
CA ILE A 237 -35.14 9.76 14.12
C ILE A 237 -36.29 9.85 13.11
N ALA A 238 -37.53 9.56 13.52
CA ALA A 238 -38.70 9.69 12.64
C ALA A 238 -38.89 11.13 12.12
N ALA A 239 -38.64 12.14 12.97
CA ALA A 239 -38.68 13.55 12.58
C ALA A 239 -37.56 13.92 11.61
N TRP A 240 -36.36 13.37 11.79
CA TRP A 240 -35.22 13.56 10.89
C TRP A 240 -35.56 13.09 9.48
N TYR A 241 -36.06 11.86 9.35
CA TYR A 241 -36.52 11.32 8.07
C TYR A 241 -37.59 12.17 7.41
N HIS A 242 -38.59 12.62 8.16
CA HIS A 242 -39.63 13.47 7.58
C HIS A 242 -39.08 14.80 7.02
N LEU A 243 -38.08 15.38 7.68
CA LEU A 243 -37.45 16.62 7.20
C LEU A 243 -36.60 16.37 5.94
N SER A 244 -35.93 15.21 5.85
CA SER A 244 -35.11 14.87 4.67
C SER A 244 -35.94 14.70 3.39
N GLU A 245 -37.20 14.24 3.47
CA GLU A 245 -38.11 14.08 2.32
C GLU A 245 -38.29 15.36 1.47
N SER A 246 -38.07 16.54 2.07
CA SER A 246 -38.25 17.84 1.41
C SER A 246 -36.94 18.52 1.00
N TYR A 247 -35.80 17.91 1.31
CA TYR A 247 -34.46 18.44 1.04
C TYR A 247 -33.96 17.99 -0.34
N SER A 248 -33.25 18.87 -1.05
CA SER A 248 -32.83 18.62 -2.44
C SER A 248 -31.40 18.10 -2.59
N GLY A 249 -30.70 17.82 -1.50
CA GLY A 249 -29.34 17.27 -1.46
C GLY A 249 -29.24 16.11 -0.47
N ASP A 250 -28.03 15.75 -0.04
CA ASP A 250 -27.82 14.77 1.01
C ASP A 250 -28.02 15.41 2.39
N PHE A 251 -29.22 15.23 2.94
CA PHE A 251 -29.60 15.83 4.21
C PHE A 251 -28.72 15.36 5.38
N ALA A 252 -28.26 14.10 5.38
CA ALA A 252 -27.46 13.56 6.47
C ALA A 252 -26.05 14.16 6.44
N ALA A 253 -25.38 14.07 5.29
CA ALA A 253 -24.04 14.61 5.09
C ALA A 253 -23.98 16.13 5.32
N ASP A 254 -24.95 16.88 4.77
CA ASP A 254 -24.99 18.34 4.91
C ASP A 254 -25.25 18.77 6.36
N ALA A 255 -26.12 18.05 7.09
CA ALA A 255 -26.38 18.35 8.51
C ALA A 255 -25.16 18.04 9.39
N ALA A 256 -24.46 16.93 9.13
CA ALA A 256 -23.23 16.58 9.84
C ALA A 256 -22.09 17.57 9.58
N ALA A 257 -21.92 18.00 8.32
CA ALA A 257 -20.95 19.01 7.95
C ALA A 257 -21.24 20.36 8.62
N GLU A 258 -22.51 20.81 8.63
CA GLU A 258 -22.90 22.04 9.34
C GLU A 258 -22.68 21.93 10.85
N PHE A 259 -23.05 20.80 11.47
CA PHE A 259 -22.85 20.55 12.89
C PHE A 259 -21.37 20.60 13.29
N SER A 260 -20.51 19.95 12.51
CA SER A 260 -19.06 19.95 12.72
C SER A 260 -18.46 21.34 12.52
N ALA A 261 -18.85 22.06 11.46
CA ALA A 261 -18.42 23.43 11.20
C ALA A 261 -18.83 24.41 12.32
N ASN A 262 -19.94 24.11 13.01
CA ASN A 262 -20.41 24.84 14.19
C ASN A 262 -19.78 24.34 15.51
N ALA A 263 -18.67 23.58 15.44
CA ALA A 263 -17.96 23.02 16.59
C ALA A 263 -18.88 22.20 17.51
N GLY A 264 -19.64 21.29 16.89
CA GLY A 264 -20.54 20.37 17.59
C GLY A 264 -21.75 21.06 18.23
N GLN A 265 -22.20 22.20 17.69
CA GLN A 265 -23.40 22.90 18.14
C GLN A 265 -24.49 22.89 17.06
N MET A 266 -25.75 22.84 17.50
CA MET A 266 -26.90 22.91 16.61
C MET A 266 -27.45 24.34 16.55
N THR A 267 -28.00 24.73 15.41
CA THR A 267 -28.79 25.95 15.30
C THR A 267 -30.12 25.78 16.04
N GLU A 268 -30.42 26.67 16.98
CA GLU A 268 -31.64 26.59 17.80
C GLU A 268 -32.90 26.88 16.96
N ALA A 269 -32.87 27.94 16.15
CA ALA A 269 -33.98 28.39 15.33
C ALA A 269 -33.51 29.03 14.03
N ASP A 270 -34.23 28.71 12.94
CA ASP A 270 -33.86 29.02 11.58
C ASP A 270 -33.92 30.52 11.24
N ASP A 271 -32.98 30.98 10.42
CA ASP A 271 -32.99 32.29 9.77
C ASP A 271 -33.16 32.21 8.24
N GLY A 272 -33.32 30.98 7.72
CA GLY A 272 -33.45 30.61 6.32
C GLY A 272 -32.17 30.04 5.70
N SER A 273 -31.15 29.70 6.50
CA SER A 273 -29.84 29.22 6.02
C SER A 273 -29.35 27.91 6.61
N ALA A 274 -29.95 27.42 7.71
CA ALA A 274 -29.51 26.19 8.36
C ALA A 274 -30.13 24.95 7.70
N VAL A 275 -29.34 23.89 7.55
CA VAL A 275 -29.82 22.58 7.04
C VAL A 275 -30.83 21.96 8.01
N LEU A 276 -30.48 21.95 9.31
CA LEU A 276 -31.34 21.40 10.36
C LEU A 276 -31.31 22.30 11.61
N THR A 277 -32.49 22.54 12.20
CA THR A 277 -32.61 23.28 13.46
C THR A 277 -33.31 22.46 14.54
N LEU A 278 -32.94 22.70 15.80
CA LEU A 278 -33.58 22.03 16.94
C LEU A 278 -35.08 22.34 17.00
N GLN A 279 -35.48 23.58 16.67
CA GLN A 279 -36.89 23.94 16.61
C GLN A 279 -37.67 23.06 15.62
N ALA A 280 -37.15 22.90 14.39
CA ALA A 280 -37.81 22.10 13.36
C ALA A 280 -37.90 20.63 13.78
N LEU A 281 -36.78 20.05 14.23
CA LEU A 281 -36.70 18.65 14.64
C LEU A 281 -37.62 18.35 15.84
N TYR A 282 -37.56 19.15 16.91
CA TYR A 282 -38.37 18.92 18.11
C TYR A 282 -39.85 19.15 17.85
N SER A 283 -40.22 20.14 17.04
CA SER A 283 -41.62 20.39 16.69
C SER A 283 -42.19 19.22 15.88
N ALA A 284 -41.45 18.72 14.90
CA ALA A 284 -41.84 17.55 14.11
C ALA A 284 -41.97 16.28 14.98
N ALA A 285 -41.02 16.04 15.89
CA ALA A 285 -41.06 14.90 16.81
C ALA A 285 -42.29 14.94 17.75
N VAL A 286 -42.61 16.12 18.31
CA VAL A 286 -43.82 16.30 19.15
C VAL A 286 -45.08 16.09 18.34
N GLU A 287 -45.16 16.69 17.15
CA GLU A 287 -46.31 16.55 16.26
C GLU A 287 -46.56 15.07 15.92
N ASN A 288 -45.52 14.32 15.57
CA ASN A 288 -45.63 12.90 15.25
C ASN A 288 -46.17 12.10 16.44
N LEU A 289 -45.55 12.25 17.62
CA LEU A 289 -45.97 11.52 18.83
C LEU A 289 -47.41 11.83 19.23
N GLU A 290 -47.84 13.09 19.16
CA GLU A 290 -49.23 13.48 19.46
C GLU A 290 -50.22 12.90 18.45
N GLN A 291 -49.86 12.84 17.17
CA GLN A 291 -50.68 12.24 16.13
C GLN A 291 -50.82 10.72 16.32
N ILE A 292 -49.71 9.99 16.55
CA ILE A 292 -49.73 8.55 16.84
C ILE A 292 -50.56 8.26 18.09
N ALA A 293 -50.37 9.04 19.16
CA ALA A 293 -51.13 8.89 20.40
C ALA A 293 -52.64 9.03 20.16
N ALA A 294 -53.04 9.99 19.32
CA ALA A 294 -54.43 10.25 19.00
C ALA A 294 -55.03 9.20 18.05
N SER A 295 -54.30 8.76 17.02
CA SER A 295 -54.77 7.80 16.02
C SER A 295 -54.90 6.39 16.59
N GLU A 296 -53.91 5.95 17.35
CA GLU A 296 -53.84 4.62 17.97
C GLU A 296 -54.48 4.56 19.37
N ASN A 297 -54.99 5.70 19.87
CA ASN A 297 -55.58 5.85 21.19
C ASN A 297 -54.64 5.35 22.31
N ILE A 298 -53.36 5.72 22.21
CA ILE A 298 -52.30 5.40 23.17
C ILE A 298 -52.24 6.52 24.22
N SER A 299 -52.16 6.14 25.48
CA SER A 299 -51.88 7.07 26.57
C SER A 299 -51.00 6.37 27.59
N GLY A 300 -49.96 7.05 28.08
CA GLY A 300 -49.12 6.49 29.12
C GLY A 300 -48.11 7.48 29.68
N THR A 301 -47.51 7.10 30.82
CA THR A 301 -46.65 7.99 31.61
C THR A 301 -45.34 8.32 30.87
N ALA A 302 -44.70 7.34 30.23
CA ALA A 302 -43.45 7.56 29.50
C ALA A 302 -43.68 8.45 28.27
N LEU A 303 -44.72 8.15 27.47
CA LEU A 303 -45.09 8.96 26.31
C LEU A 303 -45.40 10.41 26.68
N THR A 304 -46.21 10.61 27.73
CA THR A 304 -46.54 11.96 28.23
C THR A 304 -45.28 12.71 28.69
N SER A 305 -44.33 12.00 29.29
CA SER A 305 -43.08 12.58 29.76
C SER A 305 -42.16 12.96 28.60
N ALA A 306 -42.05 12.13 27.56
CA ALA A 306 -41.29 12.43 26.35
C ALA A 306 -41.83 13.68 25.63
N ILE A 307 -43.15 13.73 25.39
CA ILE A 307 -43.82 14.90 24.78
C ILE A 307 -43.62 16.15 25.63
N SER A 308 -43.78 16.03 26.96
CA SER A 308 -43.57 17.18 27.85
C SER A 308 -42.11 17.64 27.89
N GLY A 309 -41.14 16.73 27.77
CA GLY A 309 -39.71 17.06 27.71
C GLY A 309 -39.39 17.87 26.47
N LEU A 310 -39.75 17.35 25.29
CA LEU A 310 -39.54 18.04 24.01
C LEU A 310 -40.22 19.42 23.98
N ASN A 311 -41.45 19.55 24.50
CA ASN A 311 -42.13 20.84 24.60
C ASN A 311 -41.43 21.84 25.54
N GLN A 312 -40.80 21.36 26.62
CA GLN A 312 -40.00 22.22 27.49
C GLN A 312 -38.74 22.69 26.78
N ASP A 313 -38.08 21.81 26.03
CA ASP A 313 -36.89 22.14 25.26
C ASP A 313 -37.22 23.17 24.17
N ILE A 314 -38.31 22.99 23.40
CA ILE A 314 -38.80 23.98 22.42
C ILE A 314 -39.04 25.34 23.09
N ALA A 315 -39.66 25.36 24.28
CA ALA A 315 -39.94 26.59 25.00
C ALA A 315 -38.67 27.28 25.54
N SER A 316 -37.56 26.56 25.64
CA SER A 316 -36.25 27.08 26.07
C SER A 316 -35.41 27.67 24.95
N LEU A 317 -35.72 27.35 23.68
CA LEU A 317 -34.97 27.83 22.52
C LEU A 317 -35.06 29.35 22.34
N SER A 318 -33.99 29.96 21.84
CA SER A 318 -33.86 31.40 21.63
C SER A 318 -34.54 31.87 20.34
N LEU A 319 -35.86 31.70 20.23
CA LEU A 319 -36.67 31.99 19.03
C LEU A 319 -36.68 33.46 18.57
N THR A 320 -36.02 34.37 19.30
CA THR A 320 -36.00 35.82 19.01
C THR A 320 -34.67 36.31 18.44
N SER A 321 -33.65 35.44 18.38
CA SER A 321 -32.36 35.70 17.74
C SER A 321 -32.09 34.57 16.75
N PRO A 322 -32.50 34.71 15.48
CA PRO A 322 -32.28 33.71 14.44
C PRO A 322 -30.77 33.39 14.31
N ALA A 323 -30.42 32.14 13.99
CA ALA A 323 -29.05 31.62 13.92
C ALA A 323 -28.27 31.59 15.26
N THR A 324 -28.97 31.50 16.40
CA THR A 324 -28.31 31.23 17.69
C THR A 324 -27.91 29.75 17.76
N LEU A 325 -26.64 29.48 18.00
CA LEU A 325 -26.13 28.12 18.25
C LEU A 325 -26.38 27.71 19.71
N THR A 326 -26.50 26.40 19.94
CA THR A 326 -26.45 25.84 21.28
C THR A 326 -25.13 26.15 21.99
N SER A 327 -25.08 25.93 23.30
CA SER A 327 -23.87 26.09 24.12
C SER A 327 -23.60 24.87 25.00
N VAL A 328 -23.93 23.69 24.47
CA VAL A 328 -23.75 22.39 25.14
C VAL A 328 -22.29 21.97 25.06
N ARG A 329 -21.82 21.26 26.08
CA ARG A 329 -20.46 20.73 26.17
C ARG A 329 -20.53 19.25 26.49
N PRO A 330 -19.55 18.44 26.06
CA PRO A 330 -19.51 17.03 26.45
C PRO A 330 -19.31 16.90 27.96
N ALA A 331 -19.63 15.71 28.48
CA ALA A 331 -19.33 15.35 29.87
C ALA A 331 -17.82 15.32 30.06
N THR A 332 -17.38 15.38 31.32
CA THR A 332 -15.94 15.34 31.58
C THR A 332 -15.35 13.98 31.25
N LEU A 333 -14.08 13.91 30.87
CA LEU A 333 -13.39 12.64 30.61
C LEU A 333 -13.48 11.68 31.81
N GLU A 334 -13.46 12.19 33.04
CA GLU A 334 -13.63 11.38 34.25
C GLU A 334 -15.03 10.78 34.36
N GLU A 335 -16.07 11.47 33.88
CA GLU A 335 -17.43 10.95 33.82
C GLU A 335 -17.62 9.93 32.69
N LEU A 336 -16.91 10.10 31.56
CA LEU A 336 -17.00 9.22 30.40
C LEU A 336 -16.27 7.89 30.61
N PHE A 337 -15.00 7.94 31.02
CA PHE A 337 -14.17 6.75 31.19
C PHE A 337 -14.21 6.18 32.62
N GLY A 338 -14.64 6.98 33.60
CA GLY A 338 -14.40 6.65 35.01
C GLY A 338 -12.94 6.84 35.42
N THR A 339 -12.68 6.77 36.72
CA THR A 339 -11.35 7.10 37.28
C THR A 339 -10.25 6.13 36.84
N SER A 340 -10.51 4.81 36.81
CA SER A 340 -9.47 3.82 36.49
C SER A 340 -9.01 3.93 35.04
N ASP A 341 -9.95 3.98 34.11
CA ASP A 341 -9.64 3.85 32.69
C ASP A 341 -9.06 5.18 32.16
N LEU A 342 -9.50 6.30 32.74
CA LEU A 342 -8.86 7.60 32.51
C LEU A 342 -7.43 7.65 33.05
N GLU A 343 -7.16 7.12 34.24
CA GLU A 343 -5.79 7.05 34.79
C GLU A 343 -4.87 6.23 33.87
N ASP A 344 -5.35 5.12 33.31
CA ASP A 344 -4.59 4.30 32.36
C ASP A 344 -4.33 5.05 31.03
N LEU A 345 -5.32 5.77 30.49
CA LEU A 345 -5.14 6.61 29.29
C LEU A 345 -4.15 7.76 29.54
N GLN A 346 -4.23 8.43 30.69
CA GLN A 346 -3.31 9.50 31.07
C GLN A 346 -1.88 9.00 31.28
N LEU A 347 -1.72 7.80 31.86
CA LEU A 347 -0.42 7.15 31.99
C LEU A 347 0.15 6.79 30.62
N GLY A 348 -0.66 6.23 29.72
CA GLY A 348 -0.27 5.96 28.34
C GLY A 348 0.19 7.22 27.60
N LEU A 349 -0.55 8.32 27.74
CA LEU A 349 -0.17 9.63 27.18
C LEU A 349 1.15 10.16 27.77
N SER A 350 1.33 10.06 29.08
CA SER A 350 2.54 10.49 29.76
C SER A 350 3.77 9.69 29.32
N ARG A 351 3.60 8.37 29.14
CA ARG A 351 4.63 7.49 28.59
C ARG A 351 4.93 7.80 27.13
N ALA A 352 3.91 8.05 26.30
CA ALA A 352 4.10 8.46 24.90
C ALA A 352 4.94 9.75 24.80
N LYS A 353 4.60 10.77 25.59
CA LYS A 353 5.38 12.01 25.70
C LYS A 353 6.83 11.76 26.14
N ALA A 354 7.02 10.97 27.20
CA ALA A 354 8.35 10.63 27.68
C ALA A 354 9.18 9.85 26.65
N PHE A 355 8.55 8.94 25.90
CA PHE A 355 9.23 8.18 24.85
C PHE A 355 9.61 9.08 23.68
N VAL A 356 8.75 10.01 23.25
CA VAL A 356 9.13 11.03 22.26
C VAL A 356 10.37 11.81 22.71
N GLN A 357 10.50 12.12 24.00
CA GLN A 357 11.70 12.78 24.53
C GLN A 357 12.94 11.89 24.47
N VAL A 358 12.82 10.58 24.69
CA VAL A 358 13.91 9.60 24.45
C VAL A 358 14.30 9.60 22.96
N LEU A 359 13.32 9.66 22.06
CA LEU A 359 13.59 9.62 20.63
C LEU A 359 14.35 10.85 20.10
N ARG A 360 14.30 11.99 20.81
CA ARG A 360 15.07 13.19 20.43
C ARG A 360 16.58 12.99 20.44
N ASP A 361 17.07 12.00 21.18
CA ASP A 361 18.48 11.62 21.24
C ASP A 361 18.69 10.15 20.81
N TYR A 362 17.75 9.59 20.04
CA TYR A 362 17.70 8.15 19.78
C TYR A 362 18.96 7.61 19.09
N GLU A 363 19.58 8.42 18.24
CA GLU A 363 20.86 8.11 17.61
C GLU A 363 21.95 7.75 18.65
N ASN A 364 21.87 8.32 19.85
CA ASN A 364 22.78 8.07 20.95
C ASN A 364 22.24 7.07 21.98
N THR A 365 20.93 6.82 22.02
CA THR A 365 20.28 5.97 23.04
C THR A 365 19.71 4.65 22.50
N PHE A 366 19.80 4.40 21.18
CA PHE A 366 19.38 3.12 20.60
C PHE A 366 20.24 1.99 21.16
N PHE A 367 21.56 2.09 20.97
CA PHE A 367 22.54 1.16 21.52
C PHE A 367 22.90 1.48 22.97
N GLU A 368 23.45 0.51 23.69
CA GLU A 368 24.05 0.73 25.00
C GLU A 368 25.34 1.56 24.92
N ASP A 369 25.66 2.22 26.04
CA ASP A 369 26.86 3.05 26.19
C ASP A 369 28.13 2.27 25.76
N GLY A 370 28.81 2.77 24.74
CA GLY A 370 30.08 2.24 24.23
C GLY A 370 29.98 1.28 23.04
N TYR A 371 28.80 0.68 22.79
CA TYR A 371 28.62 -0.19 21.62
C TYR A 371 28.79 0.61 20.32
N ARG A 372 28.11 1.76 20.21
CA ARG A 372 28.18 2.62 19.02
C ARG A 372 29.62 3.01 18.66
N GLU A 373 30.44 3.39 19.64
CA GLU A 373 31.85 3.73 19.40
C GLU A 373 32.63 2.55 18.82
N THR A 374 32.32 1.33 19.27
CA THR A 374 32.95 0.09 18.82
C THR A 374 32.51 -0.28 17.41
N ALA A 375 31.19 -0.25 17.15
CA ALA A 375 30.62 -0.53 15.83
C ALA A 375 31.07 0.50 14.78
N ASP A 376 31.01 1.80 15.10
CA ASP A 376 31.48 2.87 14.21
C ASP A 376 32.97 2.71 13.89
N ALA A 377 33.81 2.38 14.87
CA ALA A 377 35.24 2.14 14.65
C ALA A 377 35.49 0.93 13.73
N TYR A 378 34.75 -0.16 13.91
CA TYR A 378 34.84 -1.34 13.06
C TYR A 378 34.39 -1.02 11.62
N MET A 379 33.25 -0.34 11.44
CA MET A 379 32.75 0.06 10.12
C MET A 379 33.66 1.06 9.41
N ASP A 380 34.20 2.05 10.13
CA ASP A 380 35.18 3.01 9.61
C ASP A 380 36.47 2.31 9.17
N MET A 381 36.91 1.28 9.91
CA MET A 381 38.07 0.46 9.55
C MET A 381 37.80 -0.29 8.24
N LEU A 382 36.68 -1.02 8.13
CA LEU A 382 36.31 -1.74 6.91
C LEU A 382 36.22 -0.80 5.70
N LYS A 383 35.60 0.37 5.88
CA LYS A 383 35.51 1.41 4.85
C LYS A 383 36.87 1.94 4.44
N ALA A 384 37.74 2.27 5.39
CA ALA A 384 39.07 2.79 5.10
C ALA A 384 39.92 1.78 4.32
N ILE A 385 39.83 0.50 4.68
CA ILE A 385 40.45 -0.61 3.93
C ILE A 385 39.85 -0.69 2.53
N GLY A 386 38.52 -0.69 2.38
CA GLY A 386 37.86 -0.72 1.08
C GLY A 386 38.28 0.43 0.15
N GLU A 387 38.31 1.66 0.67
CA GLU A 387 38.72 2.86 -0.07
C GLU A 387 40.20 2.81 -0.48
N GLU A 388 41.10 2.32 0.38
CA GLU A 388 42.52 2.17 0.03
C GLU A 388 42.72 1.17 -1.11
N ASN A 389 41.93 0.09 -1.16
CA ASN A 389 42.07 -0.99 -2.13
C ASN A 389 41.15 -0.85 -3.37
N GLN A 390 40.37 0.24 -3.48
CA GLN A 390 39.39 0.40 -4.56
C GLN A 390 40.00 0.31 -5.96
N ASP A 391 41.15 0.97 -6.18
CA ASP A 391 41.85 0.94 -7.47
C ASP A 391 42.39 -0.45 -7.80
N ASP A 392 42.90 -1.18 -6.79
CA ASP A 392 43.40 -2.54 -6.94
C ASP A 392 42.27 -3.54 -7.24
N LEU A 393 41.10 -3.38 -6.60
CA LEU A 393 39.91 -4.18 -6.88
C LEU A 393 39.39 -3.95 -8.30
N ASN A 394 39.28 -2.69 -8.73
CA ASN A 394 38.89 -2.35 -10.12
C ASN A 394 39.86 -3.00 -11.11
N LEU A 395 41.16 -2.93 -10.84
CA LEU A 395 42.18 -3.55 -11.66
C LEU A 395 42.02 -5.08 -11.72
N LEU A 396 41.70 -5.75 -10.60
CA LEU A 396 41.45 -7.20 -10.59
C LEU A 396 40.23 -7.58 -11.42
N ILE A 397 39.14 -6.82 -11.33
CA ILE A 397 37.92 -7.04 -12.12
C ILE A 397 38.21 -6.87 -13.62
N ASP A 398 38.89 -5.78 -14.00
CA ASP A 398 39.30 -5.55 -15.39
C ASP A 398 40.18 -6.70 -15.91
N GLN A 399 41.16 -7.14 -15.11
CA GLN A 399 42.01 -8.27 -15.47
C GLN A 399 41.22 -9.57 -15.61
N TYR A 400 40.22 -9.82 -14.76
CA TYR A 400 39.38 -11.02 -14.85
C TYR A 400 38.57 -11.05 -16.16
N ILE A 401 38.05 -9.90 -16.59
CA ILE A 401 37.36 -9.74 -17.89
C ILE A 401 38.34 -9.94 -19.05
N ASP A 402 39.52 -9.32 -18.97
CA ASP A 402 40.60 -9.49 -19.96
C ASP A 402 41.01 -10.96 -20.14
N VAL A 403 41.04 -11.74 -19.05
CA VAL A 403 41.36 -13.18 -19.08
C VAL A 403 40.36 -13.96 -19.95
N LYS A 404 39.06 -13.66 -19.81
CA LYS A 404 38.02 -14.25 -20.67
C LYS A 404 38.21 -13.85 -22.13
N ASP A 405 38.45 -12.57 -22.42
CA ASP A 405 38.64 -12.10 -23.80
C ASP A 405 39.88 -12.70 -24.45
N LEU A 406 40.98 -12.79 -23.69
CA LEU A 406 42.21 -13.44 -24.13
C LEU A 406 42.00 -14.93 -24.41
N TYR A 407 41.22 -15.62 -23.56
CA TYR A 407 40.89 -17.03 -23.78
C TYR A 407 40.07 -17.21 -25.05
N VAL A 408 38.99 -16.45 -25.23
CA VAL A 408 38.14 -16.50 -26.43
C VAL A 408 38.97 -16.24 -27.69
N ALA A 409 39.78 -15.19 -27.70
CA ALA A 409 40.66 -14.87 -28.84
C ALA A 409 41.69 -15.97 -29.12
N THR A 410 42.29 -16.54 -28.07
CA THR A 410 43.28 -17.62 -28.18
C THR A 410 42.65 -18.91 -28.71
N TYR A 411 41.48 -19.26 -28.20
CA TYR A 411 40.74 -20.46 -28.59
C TYR A 411 40.31 -20.39 -30.06
N LEU A 412 39.65 -19.29 -30.46
CA LEU A 412 39.12 -19.12 -31.82
C LEU A 412 40.22 -19.04 -32.88
N GLN A 413 41.39 -18.46 -32.56
CA GLN A 413 42.55 -18.50 -33.46
C GLN A 413 43.08 -19.93 -33.70
N ASN A 414 42.94 -20.83 -32.71
CA ASN A 414 43.28 -22.25 -32.76
C ASN A 414 44.70 -22.55 -33.30
N THR A 415 45.68 -21.72 -32.97
CA THR A 415 47.08 -21.85 -33.45
C THR A 415 47.97 -22.66 -32.51
N GLY A 416 47.46 -23.06 -31.33
CA GLY A 416 48.25 -23.73 -30.28
C GLY A 416 49.25 -22.79 -29.58
N VAL A 417 49.11 -21.48 -29.77
CA VAL A 417 49.83 -20.42 -29.06
C VAL A 417 48.83 -19.38 -28.57
N CYS A 418 49.21 -18.58 -27.59
CA CYS A 418 48.37 -17.48 -27.11
C CYS A 418 48.10 -16.43 -28.20
N ALA A 419 46.92 -15.82 -28.15
CA ALA A 419 46.62 -14.61 -28.91
C ALA A 419 47.55 -13.45 -28.52
N ASP A 420 47.50 -12.36 -29.28
CA ASP A 420 48.29 -11.16 -29.00
C ASP A 420 47.89 -10.56 -27.64
N THR A 421 48.86 -10.49 -26.72
CA THR A 421 48.65 -9.93 -25.38
C THR A 421 49.02 -8.45 -25.28
N SER A 422 49.43 -7.82 -26.39
CA SER A 422 49.91 -6.43 -26.39
C SER A 422 48.85 -5.40 -25.97
N ALA A 423 47.57 -5.74 -26.06
CA ALA A 423 46.45 -4.94 -25.59
C ALA A 423 46.31 -4.92 -24.06
N TYR A 424 46.85 -5.92 -23.35
CA TYR A 424 46.68 -6.12 -21.92
C TYR A 424 47.93 -5.68 -21.16
N ALA A 425 47.91 -4.48 -20.58
CA ALA A 425 49.10 -3.90 -19.94
C ALA A 425 49.67 -4.77 -18.80
N TRP A 426 48.80 -5.42 -18.03
CA TRP A 426 49.16 -6.30 -16.91
C TRP A 426 49.88 -7.57 -17.34
N MET A 427 49.72 -8.00 -18.60
CA MET A 427 50.40 -9.18 -19.17
C MET A 427 51.91 -8.97 -19.38
N SER A 428 52.42 -7.74 -19.27
CA SER A 428 53.86 -7.47 -19.37
C SER A 428 54.71 -8.14 -18.26
N GLY A 429 54.09 -8.48 -17.12
CA GLY A 429 54.69 -9.21 -16.00
C GLY A 429 54.22 -10.66 -15.85
N ALA A 430 53.42 -11.16 -16.79
CA ALA A 430 52.87 -12.50 -16.78
C ALA A 430 53.30 -13.29 -18.03
N SER A 431 53.17 -14.61 -17.97
CA SER A 431 53.42 -15.51 -19.09
C SER A 431 52.15 -16.28 -19.42
N CYS A 432 51.96 -16.50 -20.72
CA CYS A 432 50.78 -17.15 -21.29
C CYS A 432 51.18 -18.45 -21.98
N SER A 433 50.48 -19.54 -21.68
CA SER A 433 50.64 -20.84 -22.31
C SER A 433 49.28 -21.42 -22.68
N TYR A 434 49.12 -21.90 -23.91
CA TYR A 434 47.87 -22.49 -24.39
C TYR A 434 48.08 -23.89 -24.99
N SER A 435 47.17 -24.81 -24.67
CA SER A 435 47.14 -26.18 -25.19
C SER A 435 45.86 -26.39 -26.00
N SER A 436 45.98 -26.47 -27.33
CA SER A 436 44.84 -26.76 -28.22
C SER A 436 44.31 -28.19 -28.06
N ALA A 437 45.07 -29.11 -27.45
CA ALA A 437 44.65 -30.49 -27.21
C ALA A 437 43.65 -30.62 -26.05
N THR A 438 43.73 -29.71 -25.09
CA THR A 438 42.89 -29.69 -23.88
C THR A 438 42.03 -28.42 -23.79
N ALA A 439 42.11 -27.53 -24.79
CA ALA A 439 41.50 -26.21 -24.77
C ALA A 439 41.81 -25.41 -23.49
N GLN A 440 43.02 -25.58 -22.94
CA GLN A 440 43.41 -25.01 -21.65
C GLN A 440 44.43 -23.88 -21.84
N LEU A 441 44.15 -22.74 -21.24
CA LEU A 441 45.04 -21.59 -21.11
C LEU A 441 45.57 -21.54 -19.67
N THR A 442 46.85 -21.23 -19.50
CA THR A 442 47.50 -21.05 -18.20
C THR A 442 48.23 -19.73 -18.19
N LEU A 443 47.93 -18.90 -17.19
CA LEU A 443 48.55 -17.61 -16.99
C LEU A 443 49.34 -17.63 -15.67
N THR A 444 50.63 -17.33 -15.72
CA THR A 444 51.49 -17.30 -14.53
C THR A 444 52.31 -16.01 -14.48
N GLY A 445 52.26 -15.29 -13.37
CA GLY A 445 52.94 -14.02 -13.17
C GLY A 445 53.85 -14.02 -11.95
N SER A 446 54.86 -13.14 -11.93
CA SER A 446 55.75 -12.99 -10.78
C SER A 446 55.07 -12.37 -9.54
N ASN A 447 53.86 -11.83 -9.71
CA ASN A 447 53.12 -11.11 -8.68
C ASN A 447 52.15 -12.01 -7.89
N GLY A 448 52.14 -13.32 -8.16
CA GLY A 448 51.22 -14.26 -7.53
C GLY A 448 50.06 -14.71 -8.41
N THR A 449 49.90 -14.14 -9.62
CA THR A 449 48.93 -14.60 -10.60
C THR A 449 49.21 -16.04 -11.03
N ASN A 450 48.24 -16.92 -10.84
CA ASN A 450 48.26 -18.30 -11.30
C ASN A 450 46.83 -18.72 -11.67
N LEU A 451 46.49 -18.58 -12.95
CA LEU A 451 45.15 -18.88 -13.46
C LEU A 451 45.17 -20.05 -14.44
N VAL A 452 44.13 -20.86 -14.36
CA VAL A 452 43.78 -21.87 -15.35
C VAL A 452 42.44 -21.50 -15.95
N VAL A 453 42.39 -21.46 -17.29
CA VAL A 453 41.16 -21.17 -18.03
C VAL A 453 40.85 -22.32 -18.98
N THR A 454 39.63 -22.82 -18.92
CA THR A 454 39.10 -23.88 -19.80
C THR A 454 37.70 -23.50 -20.27
N GLN A 455 37.05 -24.38 -21.05
CA GLN A 455 35.64 -24.22 -21.37
C GLN A 455 34.88 -25.53 -21.21
N LYS A 456 33.59 -25.43 -20.95
CA LYS A 456 32.65 -26.55 -21.04
C LYS A 456 31.31 -26.10 -21.58
N VAL A 457 30.54 -27.04 -22.12
CA VAL A 457 29.15 -26.79 -22.49
C VAL A 457 28.36 -26.58 -21.20
N ALA A 458 27.59 -25.50 -21.15
CA ALA A 458 26.76 -25.18 -19.99
C ALA A 458 25.49 -26.01 -20.02
N ASP A 459 25.17 -26.69 -18.92
CA ASP A 459 23.82 -27.14 -18.70
C ASP A 459 22.91 -25.94 -18.36
N VAL A 460 21.95 -25.71 -19.24
CA VAL A 460 20.90 -24.69 -19.11
C VAL A 460 19.52 -25.33 -18.97
N ASN A 461 19.40 -26.66 -19.13
CA ASN A 461 18.15 -27.39 -19.00
C ASN A 461 18.17 -28.28 -17.75
N LEU A 462 18.05 -27.64 -16.59
CA LEU A 462 18.05 -28.31 -15.28
C LEU A 462 16.83 -29.22 -15.02
N THR A 463 15.99 -29.48 -16.03
CA THR A 463 14.76 -30.28 -15.93
C THR A 463 14.86 -31.65 -16.60
N ASP A 464 15.95 -31.92 -17.31
CA ASP A 464 16.23 -33.24 -17.86
C ASP A 464 17.17 -34.05 -16.94
N GLU A 465 17.58 -35.23 -17.38
CA GLU A 465 18.50 -36.11 -16.65
C GLU A 465 19.97 -35.97 -17.12
N GLU A 466 20.27 -35.02 -18.03
CA GLU A 466 21.57 -34.86 -18.66
C GLU A 466 22.33 -33.66 -18.06
N ASP A 467 23.05 -33.93 -16.97
CA ASP A 467 23.82 -32.90 -16.25
C ASP A 467 25.10 -32.44 -17.00
N GLU A 468 25.56 -33.16 -18.03
CA GLU A 468 26.77 -32.84 -18.81
C GLU A 468 26.52 -32.86 -20.33
N PRO A 469 25.70 -31.92 -20.83
CA PRO A 469 25.29 -31.91 -22.23
C PRO A 469 26.46 -31.68 -23.18
N THR A 470 26.39 -32.29 -24.37
CA THR A 470 27.42 -32.12 -25.42
C THR A 470 27.21 -30.89 -26.31
N GLU A 471 26.02 -30.29 -26.26
CA GLU A 471 25.66 -29.05 -26.96
C GLU A 471 24.54 -28.33 -26.19
N SER A 472 24.55 -27.00 -26.17
CA SER A 472 23.56 -26.17 -25.48
C SER A 472 23.58 -24.74 -26.06
N HIS A 473 22.67 -23.89 -25.60
CA HIS A 473 22.66 -22.47 -25.91
C HIS A 473 23.71 -21.66 -25.12
N ALA A 474 24.57 -22.30 -24.32
CA ALA A 474 25.58 -21.58 -23.57
C ALA A 474 26.90 -22.37 -23.42
N ILE A 475 27.99 -21.61 -23.29
CA ILE A 475 29.34 -22.12 -23.01
C ILE A 475 29.88 -21.42 -21.77
N ASP A 476 30.41 -22.21 -20.85
CA ASP A 476 31.11 -21.75 -19.66
C ASP A 476 32.59 -21.57 -19.97
N VAL A 477 33.13 -20.35 -19.81
CA VAL A 477 34.57 -20.08 -19.75
C VAL A 477 34.98 -20.13 -18.29
N LEU A 478 35.54 -21.27 -17.88
CA LEU A 478 35.90 -21.53 -16.49
C LEU A 478 37.23 -20.86 -16.18
N ILE A 479 37.28 -20.06 -15.10
CA ILE A 479 38.49 -19.35 -14.68
C ILE A 479 38.73 -19.66 -13.21
N THR A 480 39.82 -20.37 -12.92
CA THR A 480 40.14 -20.81 -11.55
C THR A 480 41.57 -20.44 -11.18
N GLY A 481 41.82 -20.29 -9.87
CA GLY A 481 43.14 -19.94 -9.32
C GLY A 481 43.17 -18.55 -8.70
N SER A 482 44.32 -17.89 -8.75
CA SER A 482 44.55 -16.66 -7.99
C SER A 482 45.15 -15.52 -8.82
N MET A 483 44.83 -14.29 -8.40
CA MET A 483 45.29 -13.03 -8.96
C MET A 483 45.74 -12.10 -7.83
N ARG A 484 46.56 -11.11 -8.17
CA ARG A 484 47.02 -10.11 -7.21
C ARG A 484 47.20 -8.75 -7.87
N ALA A 485 46.67 -7.71 -7.23
CA ALA A 485 46.91 -6.31 -7.55
C ALA A 485 47.33 -5.62 -6.26
N GLY A 486 48.48 -4.94 -6.28
CA GLY A 486 49.06 -4.37 -5.07
C GLY A 486 49.22 -5.42 -3.96
N ASP A 487 48.66 -5.11 -2.80
CA ASP A 487 48.64 -6.02 -1.64
C ASP A 487 47.39 -6.90 -1.57
N LEU A 488 46.38 -6.63 -2.40
CA LEU A 488 45.10 -7.34 -2.46
C LEU A 488 45.22 -8.67 -3.24
N GLY A 489 44.88 -9.77 -2.58
CA GLY A 489 44.76 -11.10 -3.18
C GLY A 489 43.32 -11.39 -3.59
N PHE A 490 43.16 -12.07 -4.72
CA PHE A 490 41.86 -12.56 -5.18
C PHE A 490 41.99 -14.03 -5.59
N VAL A 491 41.12 -14.87 -5.04
CA VAL A 491 41.06 -16.31 -5.30
C VAL A 491 39.65 -16.64 -5.75
N VAL A 492 39.56 -17.43 -6.81
CA VAL A 492 38.32 -17.98 -7.37
C VAL A 492 38.38 -19.50 -7.33
N ASP A 493 37.27 -20.11 -6.92
CA ASP A 493 37.23 -21.47 -6.37
C ASP A 493 38.16 -21.59 -5.15
N ASN A 494 37.88 -20.77 -4.12
CA ASN A 494 38.53 -20.91 -2.83
C ASN A 494 38.12 -22.26 -2.21
N THR A 495 39.03 -22.93 -1.51
CA THR A 495 38.73 -24.16 -0.76
C THR A 495 39.42 -24.03 0.58
N TYR A 496 38.70 -24.18 1.68
CA TYR A 496 39.29 -24.09 3.01
C TYR A 496 40.23 -25.28 3.27
N ASP A 497 41.23 -25.12 4.14
CA ASP A 497 42.31 -26.11 4.35
C ASP A 497 41.81 -27.49 4.85
N ASN A 498 40.58 -27.54 5.36
CA ASN A 498 39.92 -28.73 5.93
C ASN A 498 38.68 -29.21 5.14
N ASP A 499 38.25 -28.47 4.11
CA ASP A 499 37.16 -28.91 3.24
C ASP A 499 37.59 -30.09 2.37
N ASP A 500 36.66 -31.03 2.15
CA ASP A 500 36.90 -32.10 1.21
C ASP A 500 36.92 -31.50 -0.21
N PRO A 501 38.02 -31.60 -0.98
CA PRO A 501 38.00 -31.20 -2.39
C PRO A 501 37.03 -32.04 -3.24
N GLU A 502 36.41 -33.10 -2.69
CA GLU A 502 35.27 -33.84 -3.25
C GLU A 502 33.89 -33.31 -2.82
N ASP A 503 33.80 -32.32 -1.91
CA ASP A 503 32.56 -31.54 -1.71
C ASP A 503 32.41 -30.62 -2.93
N ASP A 504 31.62 -31.09 -3.90
CA ASP A 504 31.47 -30.45 -5.20
C ASP A 504 31.03 -28.99 -5.07
N ILE A 505 31.83 -28.08 -5.65
CA ILE A 505 31.38 -26.73 -5.97
C ILE A 505 30.14 -26.89 -6.87
N LEU A 506 28.96 -26.59 -6.32
CA LEU A 506 27.66 -26.85 -6.96
C LEU A 506 27.47 -26.11 -8.30
N SER A 507 28.27 -25.08 -8.58
CA SER A 507 28.20 -24.29 -9.81
C SER A 507 29.62 -23.90 -10.28
N PRO A 508 29.95 -23.97 -11.58
CA PRO A 508 31.29 -23.65 -12.07
C PRO A 508 31.60 -22.14 -12.02
N THR A 509 32.75 -21.76 -11.45
CA THR A 509 33.24 -20.37 -11.46
C THR A 509 33.81 -19.98 -12.83
N GLY A 510 33.46 -18.78 -13.29
CA GLY A 510 33.86 -18.27 -14.60
C GLY A 510 32.85 -17.31 -15.20
N ILE A 511 32.91 -17.18 -16.53
CA ILE A 511 31.96 -16.38 -17.31
C ILE A 511 31.22 -17.28 -18.29
N ARG A 512 29.89 -17.33 -18.18
CA ARG A 512 29.01 -18.01 -19.14
C ARG A 512 28.61 -17.05 -20.25
N ILE A 513 28.61 -17.56 -21.48
CA ILE A 513 28.21 -16.83 -22.69
C ILE A 513 27.02 -17.57 -23.32
N TYR A 514 25.92 -16.85 -23.54
CA TYR A 514 24.69 -17.39 -24.11
C TYR A 514 24.60 -17.04 -25.59
N TYR A 515 24.10 -17.97 -26.41
CA TYR A 515 23.99 -17.86 -27.87
C TYR A 515 22.55 -18.14 -28.34
N ASP A 516 22.18 -17.50 -29.44
CA ASP A 516 20.89 -17.71 -30.12
C ASP A 516 20.76 -19.14 -30.70
N ASN A 517 21.87 -19.73 -31.12
CA ASN A 517 21.95 -21.08 -31.67
C ASN A 517 22.62 -22.07 -30.70
N ILE A 518 22.28 -23.35 -30.85
CA ILE A 518 22.92 -24.45 -30.11
C ILE A 518 24.37 -24.58 -30.56
N VAL A 519 25.28 -24.60 -29.59
CA VAL A 519 26.73 -24.69 -29.76
C VAL A 519 27.32 -25.81 -28.89
N SER A 520 28.44 -26.37 -29.31
CA SER A 520 29.20 -27.38 -28.54
C SER A 520 30.55 -26.86 -28.02
N THR A 521 30.96 -25.67 -28.46
CA THR A 521 32.18 -24.95 -28.07
C THR A 521 31.98 -23.46 -28.29
N LEU A 522 32.93 -22.63 -27.86
CA LEU A 522 32.99 -21.22 -28.26
C LEU A 522 33.00 -21.07 -29.79
N VAL A 523 32.31 -20.06 -30.30
CA VAL A 523 32.14 -19.77 -31.74
C VAL A 523 32.36 -18.28 -32.04
N GLU A 524 32.65 -17.96 -33.30
CA GLU A 524 32.75 -16.56 -33.76
C GLU A 524 31.36 -15.92 -33.89
N THR A 525 31.23 -14.69 -33.40
CA THR A 525 29.96 -13.93 -33.32
C THR A 525 29.79 -12.94 -34.49
N ASP A 526 30.89 -12.50 -35.13
CA ASP A 526 30.92 -11.51 -36.22
C ASP A 526 30.27 -11.98 -37.55
N SER A 527 29.85 -13.24 -37.63
CA SER A 527 29.31 -13.84 -38.87
C SER A 527 27.78 -13.80 -39.00
N GLY A 528 27.07 -13.28 -37.99
CA GLY A 528 25.60 -13.24 -37.95
C GLY A 528 24.94 -14.62 -37.82
N ALA A 529 25.73 -15.65 -37.50
CA ALA A 529 25.26 -17.03 -37.35
C ALA A 529 25.20 -17.52 -35.89
N ASN A 530 25.79 -16.79 -34.94
CA ASN A 530 25.74 -17.08 -33.50
C ASN A 530 25.78 -15.75 -32.73
N GLU A 531 24.63 -15.10 -32.57
CA GLU A 531 24.51 -13.86 -31.80
C GLU A 531 24.58 -14.16 -30.30
N ILE A 532 25.23 -13.28 -29.54
CA ILE A 532 25.27 -13.39 -28.08
C ILE A 532 23.96 -12.88 -27.50
N LEU A 533 23.32 -13.68 -26.64
CA LEU A 533 22.07 -13.30 -25.97
C LEU A 533 22.29 -12.73 -24.58
N ALA A 534 23.35 -13.12 -23.89
CA ALA A 534 23.61 -12.73 -22.51
C ALA A 534 25.03 -13.12 -22.06
N TYR A 535 25.44 -12.52 -20.94
CA TYR A 535 26.64 -12.89 -20.19
C TYR A 535 26.30 -13.11 -18.72
N GLU A 536 27.02 -14.01 -18.08
CA GLU A 536 26.89 -14.24 -16.66
C GLU A 536 28.27 -14.42 -16.03
N LEU A 537 28.63 -13.52 -15.13
CA LEU A 537 29.82 -13.68 -14.29
C LEU A 537 29.41 -14.41 -13.02
N ARG A 538 30.14 -15.47 -12.69
CA ARG A 538 29.91 -16.30 -11.50
C ARG A 538 31.21 -16.55 -10.79
N TRP A 539 31.26 -16.16 -9.53
CA TRP A 539 32.24 -16.57 -8.56
C TRP A 539 31.49 -17.41 -7.54
N SER A 540 31.47 -18.73 -7.75
CA SER A 540 30.67 -19.63 -6.90
C SER A 540 31.25 -19.76 -5.50
N ASP A 541 32.57 -19.66 -5.40
CA ASP A 541 33.32 -19.52 -4.18
C ASP A 541 34.51 -18.60 -4.45
N PHE A 542 34.60 -17.47 -3.76
CA PHE A 542 35.72 -16.53 -3.89
C PHE A 542 36.24 -16.10 -2.53
N SER A 543 37.47 -15.62 -2.55
CA SER A 543 38.09 -14.90 -1.45
C SER A 543 38.84 -13.69 -1.99
N ILE A 544 38.52 -12.52 -1.45
CA ILE A 544 39.28 -11.28 -1.60
C ILE A 544 39.89 -10.98 -0.24
N TYR A 545 41.22 -10.98 -0.14
CA TYR A 545 41.88 -10.81 1.15
C TYR A 545 43.05 -9.83 1.08
N ARG A 546 43.35 -9.23 2.23
CA ARG A 546 44.56 -8.44 2.45
C ARG A 546 45.21 -8.87 3.75
N SER A 547 46.47 -9.28 3.64
CA SER A 547 47.27 -9.65 4.80
C SER A 547 48.27 -8.59 5.22
N GLY A 548 48.63 -8.59 6.50
CA GLY A 548 49.62 -7.68 7.08
C GLY A 548 49.18 -6.23 7.02
N LEU A 549 47.95 -5.96 7.46
CA LEU A 549 47.40 -4.61 7.54
C LEU A 549 48.30 -3.71 8.40
N PRO A 550 48.54 -2.46 7.98
CA PRO A 550 49.26 -1.52 8.82
C PRO A 550 48.41 -1.14 10.03
N SER A 551 49.04 -0.68 11.12
CA SER A 551 48.32 -0.23 12.32
C SER A 551 47.39 0.97 12.11
N GLU A 552 47.43 1.60 10.94
CA GLU A 552 46.60 2.73 10.55
C GLU A 552 46.44 2.76 9.01
N VAL A 553 45.21 2.90 8.52
CA VAL A 553 44.86 3.07 7.10
C VAL A 553 44.06 4.35 6.94
N ASN A 554 44.48 5.25 6.05
CA ASN A 554 43.80 6.54 5.80
C ASN A 554 43.51 7.41 7.04
N GLY A 555 44.27 7.26 8.13
CA GLY A 555 44.03 7.96 9.40
C GLY A 555 43.17 7.20 10.41
N THR A 556 42.63 6.03 10.01
CA THR A 556 41.80 5.15 10.82
C THR A 556 42.67 4.05 11.45
N PRO A 557 42.66 3.87 12.78
CA PRO A 557 43.34 2.76 13.43
C PRO A 557 42.82 1.41 12.94
N VAL A 558 43.73 0.45 12.75
CA VAL A 558 43.37 -0.93 12.41
C VAL A 558 43.77 -1.83 13.57
N THR A 559 42.83 -2.64 14.04
CA THR A 559 43.03 -3.56 15.18
C THR A 559 43.25 -5.01 14.76
N GLN A 560 43.02 -5.31 13.49
CA GLN A 560 43.13 -6.64 12.90
C GLN A 560 44.43 -6.75 12.09
N ASP A 561 45.04 -7.93 12.09
CA ASP A 561 46.27 -8.18 11.33
C ASP A 561 45.96 -8.44 9.84
N ASP A 562 44.80 -9.04 9.55
CA ASP A 562 44.34 -9.45 8.22
C ASP A 562 42.84 -9.14 8.04
N ILE A 563 42.34 -9.19 6.80
CA ILE A 563 40.91 -9.08 6.47
C ILE A 563 40.59 -9.93 5.23
N GLU A 564 39.44 -10.59 5.24
CA GLU A 564 38.94 -11.40 4.13
C GLU A 564 37.46 -11.10 3.84
N LEU A 565 37.11 -10.95 2.56
CA LEU A 565 35.74 -11.06 2.06
C LEU A 565 35.65 -12.37 1.27
N SER A 566 34.91 -13.35 1.78
CA SER A 566 34.68 -14.63 1.13
C SER A 566 33.19 -14.88 0.84
N GLY A 567 32.90 -15.78 -0.09
CA GLY A 567 31.53 -16.22 -0.39
C GLY A 567 31.25 -16.40 -1.88
N ALA A 568 30.02 -16.12 -2.31
CA ALA A 568 29.56 -16.29 -3.69
C ALA A 568 29.05 -14.98 -4.30
N TYR A 569 29.38 -14.74 -5.57
CA TYR A 569 28.92 -13.58 -6.32
C TYR A 569 28.48 -13.98 -7.73
N ARG A 570 27.36 -13.43 -8.19
CA ARG A 570 26.84 -13.62 -9.54
C ARG A 570 26.24 -12.32 -10.06
N ILE A 571 26.51 -12.01 -11.33
CA ILE A 571 25.80 -10.96 -12.06
C ILE A 571 25.46 -11.45 -13.46
N PHE A 572 24.18 -11.32 -13.83
CA PHE A 572 23.64 -11.71 -15.12
C PHE A 572 23.30 -10.46 -15.93
N TYR A 573 23.85 -10.41 -17.15
CA TYR A 573 23.62 -9.35 -18.11
C TYR A 573 22.83 -9.88 -19.31
N ARG A 574 21.64 -9.34 -19.53
CA ARG A 574 20.75 -9.70 -20.65
C ARG A 574 20.98 -8.81 -21.85
N GLY A 575 21.14 -9.42 -23.02
CA GLY A 575 21.18 -8.75 -24.30
C GLY A 575 19.83 -8.15 -24.68
N VAL A 576 19.83 -6.88 -25.08
CA VAL A 576 18.64 -6.11 -25.47
C VAL A 576 18.91 -5.31 -26.74
N ARG A 577 17.94 -5.31 -27.64
CA ARG A 577 17.85 -4.43 -28.81
C ARG A 577 16.71 -3.45 -28.57
N ASP A 578 16.66 -2.35 -29.31
CA ASP A 578 15.52 -1.43 -29.18
C ASP A 578 14.23 -2.23 -29.48
N PRO A 579 13.25 -2.34 -28.56
CA PRO A 579 12.06 -3.15 -28.76
C PRO A 579 11.22 -2.72 -29.97
N LEU A 580 11.42 -1.49 -30.47
CA LEU A 580 10.75 -0.99 -31.67
C LEU A 580 11.47 -1.37 -32.98
N ASP A 581 12.61 -2.06 -32.93
CA ASP A 581 13.29 -2.57 -34.13
C ASP A 581 12.50 -3.70 -34.80
N ASP A 582 12.64 -3.81 -36.13
CA ASP A 582 12.22 -5.02 -36.86
C ASP A 582 13.05 -6.24 -36.37
N PRO A 583 12.43 -7.26 -35.76
CA PRO A 583 13.15 -8.43 -35.26
C PRO A 583 13.90 -9.20 -36.36
N GLN A 584 13.48 -9.07 -37.63
CA GLN A 584 14.13 -9.71 -38.76
C GLN A 584 15.28 -8.86 -39.35
N ASN A 585 15.31 -7.56 -39.08
CA ASN A 585 16.33 -6.63 -39.57
C ASN A 585 16.61 -5.53 -38.53
N PRO A 586 17.19 -5.88 -37.36
CA PRO A 586 17.45 -4.89 -36.33
C PRO A 586 18.46 -3.85 -36.81
N VAL A 587 18.22 -2.59 -36.45
CA VAL A 587 19.07 -1.44 -36.83
C VAL A 587 19.83 -0.86 -35.64
N SER A 588 19.32 -1.10 -34.43
CA SER A 588 19.97 -0.78 -33.16
C SER A 588 21.14 -1.73 -32.90
N ASP A 589 22.11 -1.27 -32.12
CA ASP A 589 23.18 -2.15 -31.62
C ASP A 589 22.66 -2.97 -30.44
N LEU A 590 23.14 -4.21 -30.29
CA LEU A 590 22.89 -5.03 -29.11
C LEU A 590 23.56 -4.39 -27.89
N ARG A 591 22.82 -4.24 -26.80
CA ARG A 591 23.29 -3.72 -25.51
C ARG A 591 22.98 -4.73 -24.40
N PHE A 592 23.49 -4.50 -23.21
CA PHE A 592 23.42 -5.44 -22.10
C PHE A 592 22.92 -4.75 -20.82
N ASN A 593 21.76 -5.19 -20.36
CA ASN A 593 21.15 -4.76 -19.11
C ASN A 593 21.55 -5.68 -17.96
N ILE A 594 21.79 -5.12 -16.77
CA ILE A 594 21.83 -5.91 -15.53
C ILE A 594 20.43 -6.49 -15.34
N ASP A 595 20.33 -7.81 -15.29
CA ASP A 595 19.07 -8.50 -15.07
C ASP A 595 18.98 -8.98 -13.61
N THR A 596 20.04 -9.63 -13.12
CA THR A 596 20.09 -10.15 -11.75
C THR A 596 21.50 -9.95 -11.18
N VAL A 597 21.59 -9.58 -9.90
CA VAL A 597 22.82 -9.57 -9.12
C VAL A 597 22.60 -10.25 -7.78
N VAL A 598 23.53 -11.10 -7.37
CA VAL A 598 23.52 -11.77 -6.06
C VAL A 598 24.93 -11.76 -5.48
N LEU A 599 25.07 -11.30 -4.24
CA LEU A 599 26.24 -11.43 -3.39
C LEU A 599 25.80 -12.12 -2.11
N ASN A 600 26.47 -13.20 -1.74
CA ASN A 600 26.38 -13.80 -0.42
C ASN A 600 27.80 -13.87 0.11
N GLY A 601 28.15 -13.00 1.06
CA GLY A 601 29.52 -12.85 1.52
C GLY A 601 29.65 -12.74 3.03
N ARG A 602 30.86 -12.99 3.51
CA ARG A 602 31.29 -12.79 4.90
C ARG A 602 32.57 -11.97 4.89
N VAL A 603 32.59 -10.89 5.67
CA VAL A 603 33.78 -10.12 5.98
C VAL A 603 34.30 -10.60 7.34
N SER A 604 35.52 -11.14 7.38
CA SER A 604 36.15 -11.70 8.58
C SER A 604 37.52 -11.07 8.83
N ASP A 605 37.93 -11.06 10.09
CA ASP A 605 39.22 -10.61 10.58
C ASP A 605 40.34 -11.64 10.54
N VAL A 606 40.02 -12.86 10.12
CA VAL A 606 40.96 -13.96 9.90
C VAL A 606 40.85 -14.44 8.44
N ILE A 607 41.98 -14.86 7.86
CA ILE A 607 42.01 -15.43 6.50
C ILE A 607 41.92 -16.96 6.59
N GLY A 608 40.89 -17.54 5.97
CA GLY A 608 40.82 -18.96 5.59
C GLY A 608 40.42 -19.97 6.66
N ASP A 609 39.60 -19.61 7.66
CA ASP A 609 39.15 -20.51 8.74
C ASP A 609 37.63 -20.83 8.72
N GLU A 610 37.24 -21.95 9.34
CA GLU A 610 35.87 -22.50 9.43
C GLU A 610 35.05 -21.90 10.61
N ASP A 611 35.01 -20.57 10.73
CA ASP A 611 34.20 -19.79 11.70
C ASP A 611 34.59 -19.87 13.20
N ASP A 612 35.30 -20.89 13.69
CA ASP A 612 35.49 -21.14 15.14
C ASP A 612 36.48 -20.17 15.86
N ASP A 613 37.36 -19.47 15.12
CA ASP A 613 38.37 -18.53 15.65
C ASP A 613 38.11 -17.06 15.23
N ASP A 614 36.97 -16.77 14.57
CA ASP A 614 36.59 -15.42 14.14
C ASP A 614 36.00 -14.61 15.31
N ASP A 615 36.75 -13.62 15.81
CA ASP A 615 36.32 -12.77 16.92
C ASP A 615 35.35 -11.66 16.44
N ASN A 616 35.52 -11.17 15.19
CA ASN A 616 34.67 -10.13 14.61
C ASN A 616 34.36 -10.42 13.14
N TYR A 617 33.08 -10.47 12.78
CA TYR A 617 32.67 -10.68 11.40
C TYR A 617 31.36 -9.99 11.05
N THR A 618 31.17 -9.80 9.74
CA THR A 618 29.91 -9.31 9.16
C THR A 618 29.48 -10.20 8.02
N THR A 619 28.30 -10.81 8.11
CA THR A 619 27.68 -11.48 6.96
C THR A 619 26.88 -10.45 6.16
N VAL A 620 26.94 -10.54 4.83
CA VAL A 620 26.26 -9.64 3.90
C VAL A 620 25.59 -10.44 2.81
N TYR A 621 24.30 -10.21 2.61
CA TYR A 621 23.55 -10.73 1.48
C TYR A 621 22.97 -9.57 0.67
N ILE A 622 23.22 -9.57 -0.63
CA ILE A 622 22.66 -8.60 -1.57
C ILE A 622 22.02 -9.39 -2.70
N ALA A 623 20.75 -9.15 -3.00
CA ALA A 623 20.11 -9.70 -4.18
C ALA A 623 19.23 -8.64 -4.83
N ALA A 624 19.46 -8.36 -6.11
CA ALA A 624 18.62 -7.44 -6.85
C ALA A 624 18.27 -7.97 -8.24
N ASN A 625 17.04 -7.72 -8.64
CA ASN A 625 16.46 -8.13 -9.92
C ASN A 625 15.89 -6.90 -10.63
N ALA A 626 16.16 -6.79 -11.92
CA ALA A 626 15.67 -5.72 -12.76
C ALA A 626 14.22 -5.99 -13.22
N GLU A 627 13.38 -4.97 -13.20
CA GLU A 627 12.00 -5.07 -13.71
C GLU A 627 11.97 -5.14 -15.24
N ASN A 628 12.73 -4.25 -15.90
CA ASN A 628 12.65 -4.02 -17.34
C ASN A 628 13.90 -4.52 -18.10
N ALA A 629 14.53 -5.60 -17.63
CA ALA A 629 15.80 -6.09 -18.21
C ALA A 629 15.71 -6.43 -19.70
N SER A 630 14.55 -6.88 -20.19
CA SER A 630 14.35 -7.25 -21.60
C SER A 630 14.04 -6.08 -22.52
N ASP A 631 13.55 -4.96 -21.97
CA ASP A 631 12.89 -3.92 -22.75
C ASP A 631 13.60 -2.57 -22.63
N TYR A 632 14.25 -2.29 -21.51
CA TYR A 632 14.99 -1.04 -21.30
C TYR A 632 16.15 -0.95 -22.29
N TYR A 633 16.16 0.05 -23.17
CA TYR A 633 17.27 0.25 -24.11
C TYR A 633 18.26 1.30 -23.54
N PRO A 634 19.41 0.87 -22.97
CA PRO A 634 20.29 1.77 -22.22
C PRO A 634 21.10 2.66 -23.16
N GLU A 635 21.64 3.80 -22.70
CA GLU A 635 22.47 4.71 -23.53
C GLU A 635 23.85 4.15 -23.91
N LYS A 636 24.39 3.25 -23.09
CA LYS A 636 25.71 2.62 -23.28
C LYS A 636 25.52 1.14 -23.60
N GLU A 637 26.55 0.52 -24.16
CA GLU A 637 26.57 -0.92 -24.42
C GLU A 637 26.29 -1.76 -23.16
N TRP A 638 26.77 -1.31 -21.99
CA TRP A 638 26.54 -1.96 -20.71
C TRP A 638 25.86 -0.99 -19.74
N THR A 639 24.74 -1.41 -19.13
CA THR A 639 24.12 -0.63 -18.05
C THR A 639 24.99 -0.61 -16.80
N SER A 640 25.05 0.54 -16.16
CA SER A 640 25.50 0.66 -14.77
C SER A 640 24.32 0.52 -13.80
N PHE A 641 24.60 0.31 -12.51
CA PHE A 641 23.61 0.37 -11.43
C PHE A 641 22.76 1.67 -11.43
N ASN A 642 23.30 2.79 -11.90
CA ASN A 642 22.50 4.02 -12.05
C ASN A 642 21.29 3.86 -13.00
N GLY A 643 21.33 2.89 -13.91
CA GLY A 643 20.24 2.60 -14.85
C GLY A 643 18.95 2.13 -14.16
N PHE A 644 19.04 1.63 -12.92
CA PHE A 644 17.87 1.27 -12.11
C PHE A 644 16.94 2.45 -11.84
N PHE A 645 17.49 3.67 -11.76
CA PHE A 645 16.74 4.87 -11.36
C PHE A 645 16.80 6.01 -12.39
N THR A 646 17.70 5.94 -13.37
CA THR A 646 17.92 7.02 -14.32
C THR A 646 17.35 6.65 -15.69
N PRO A 647 16.36 7.41 -16.21
CA PRO A 647 15.80 7.15 -17.53
C PRO A 647 16.77 7.58 -18.65
N ASN A 648 16.51 7.10 -19.86
CA ASN A 648 17.28 7.44 -21.07
C ASN A 648 16.89 8.82 -21.63
N ALA A 649 17.20 9.87 -20.88
CA ALA A 649 16.85 11.24 -21.24
C ALA A 649 17.59 11.75 -22.49
N ALA A 650 18.79 11.23 -22.81
CA ALA A 650 19.56 11.70 -23.96
C ALA A 650 18.88 11.40 -25.30
N ASN A 651 18.02 10.37 -25.36
CA ASN A 651 17.24 10.00 -26.54
C ASN A 651 15.86 10.68 -26.61
N GLY A 652 15.57 11.63 -25.73
CA GLY A 652 14.29 12.34 -25.70
C GLY A 652 13.20 11.63 -24.91
N TYR A 653 13.54 10.65 -24.07
CA TYR A 653 12.60 9.92 -23.20
C TYR A 653 12.64 10.46 -21.78
N ALA A 654 12.47 11.78 -21.67
CA ALA A 654 12.30 12.46 -20.40
C ALA A 654 10.80 12.71 -20.17
N GLU A 655 10.39 12.77 -18.91
CA GLU A 655 9.03 13.13 -18.53
C GLU A 655 8.58 14.43 -19.23
N GLY A 656 7.35 14.45 -19.70
CA GLY A 656 6.75 15.54 -20.47
C GLY A 656 7.07 15.50 -21.98
N SER A 657 7.87 14.54 -22.46
CA SER A 657 8.08 14.33 -23.90
C SER A 657 6.78 13.93 -24.61
N VAL A 658 6.53 14.51 -25.78
CA VAL A 658 5.31 14.26 -26.56
C VAL A 658 5.60 13.33 -27.74
N GLN A 659 4.87 12.22 -27.81
CA GLN A 659 4.80 11.36 -28.98
C GLN A 659 3.60 11.76 -29.83
N ALA A 660 3.89 12.30 -31.02
CA ALA A 660 2.85 12.72 -31.94
C ALA A 660 2.10 11.52 -32.54
N ASP A 661 0.81 11.68 -32.78
CA ASP A 661 -0.08 10.71 -33.40
C ASP A 661 -0.05 9.30 -32.75
N LEU A 662 0.19 9.23 -31.43
CA LEU A 662 0.33 7.96 -30.68
C LEU A 662 -0.91 7.07 -30.81
N ALA A 663 -2.10 7.67 -30.71
CA ALA A 663 -3.37 6.95 -30.76
C ALA A 663 -4.29 7.47 -31.86
N THR A 664 -4.88 6.55 -32.61
CA THR A 664 -5.97 6.84 -33.54
C THR A 664 -7.18 6.00 -33.17
N TYR A 665 -8.34 6.64 -33.01
CA TYR A 665 -9.57 5.96 -32.62
C TYR A 665 -10.67 6.08 -33.67
N GLU A 666 -11.52 5.06 -33.75
CA GLU A 666 -12.64 5.01 -34.70
C GLU A 666 -13.79 4.17 -34.15
N ARG A 667 -15.00 4.76 -34.12
CA ARG A 667 -16.23 4.08 -33.76
C ARG A 667 -16.91 3.49 -34.99
N GLY A 668 -17.46 2.29 -34.84
CA GLY A 668 -18.25 1.66 -35.88
C GLY A 668 -19.23 0.63 -35.34
N SER A 669 -19.89 -0.06 -36.27
CA SER A 669 -20.81 -1.16 -35.95
C SER A 669 -20.50 -2.35 -36.85
N GLN A 670 -20.65 -3.56 -36.33
CA GLN A 670 -20.47 -4.80 -37.09
C GLN A 670 -21.55 -5.82 -36.74
N THR A 671 -21.66 -6.88 -37.55
CA THR A 671 -22.58 -7.98 -37.26
C THR A 671 -21.78 -9.21 -36.82
N ILE A 672 -21.95 -9.63 -35.57
CA ILE A 672 -21.33 -10.83 -34.99
C ILE A 672 -22.43 -11.83 -34.69
N SER A 673 -22.36 -13.03 -35.28
CA SER A 673 -23.33 -14.09 -35.03
C SER A 673 -24.81 -13.66 -35.21
N GLY A 674 -25.06 -12.70 -36.10
CA GLY A 674 -26.40 -12.16 -36.38
C GLY A 674 -26.84 -11.00 -35.48
N GLN A 675 -26.05 -10.62 -34.48
CA GLN A 675 -26.29 -9.45 -33.61
C GLN A 675 -25.54 -8.25 -34.15
N GLN A 676 -26.17 -7.07 -34.12
CA GLN A 676 -25.49 -5.80 -34.37
C GLN A 676 -24.75 -5.40 -33.10
N VAL A 677 -23.44 -5.17 -33.23
CA VAL A 677 -22.50 -4.91 -32.13
C VAL A 677 -21.73 -3.66 -32.48
N ASP A 678 -21.78 -2.67 -31.59
CA ASP A 678 -21.00 -1.45 -31.76
C ASP A 678 -19.58 -1.68 -31.26
N TYR A 679 -18.63 -0.91 -31.77
CA TYR A 679 -17.23 -1.02 -31.37
C TYR A 679 -16.49 0.32 -31.39
N LEU A 680 -15.45 0.39 -30.58
CA LEU A 680 -14.41 1.42 -30.59
C LEU A 680 -13.07 0.75 -30.90
N ASP A 681 -12.45 1.14 -32.01
CA ASP A 681 -11.05 0.82 -32.27
C ASP A 681 -10.16 1.88 -31.61
N VAL A 682 -9.12 1.45 -30.90
CA VAL A 682 -7.99 2.27 -30.46
C VAL A 682 -6.73 1.66 -31.06
N LYS A 683 -6.13 2.37 -32.01
CA LYS A 683 -4.97 1.93 -32.79
C LYS A 683 -3.75 2.72 -32.34
N LEU A 684 -2.73 2.03 -31.85
CA LEU A 684 -1.55 2.64 -31.26
C LEU A 684 -0.33 2.48 -32.18
N MET A 685 0.41 3.57 -32.41
CA MET A 685 1.54 3.61 -33.34
C MET A 685 2.65 4.52 -32.83
N VAL A 686 3.91 4.04 -32.92
CA VAL A 686 5.11 4.83 -32.64
C VAL A 686 6.11 4.62 -33.76
N ASP A 687 6.58 5.72 -34.38
CA ASP A 687 7.56 5.69 -35.47
C ASP A 687 7.22 4.72 -36.64
N GLY A 688 5.92 4.49 -36.87
CA GLY A 688 5.41 3.58 -37.91
C GLY A 688 5.34 2.11 -37.50
N VAL A 689 5.63 1.79 -36.23
CA VAL A 689 5.49 0.48 -35.60
C VAL A 689 4.18 0.45 -34.82
N ALA A 690 3.36 -0.57 -35.05
CA ALA A 690 2.13 -0.79 -34.32
C ALA A 690 2.42 -1.40 -32.95
N LEU A 691 1.79 -0.87 -31.90
CA LEU A 691 1.93 -1.42 -30.55
C LEU A 691 0.93 -2.55 -30.30
N GLU A 692 1.33 -3.52 -29.49
CA GLU A 692 0.53 -4.71 -29.16
C GLU A 692 -0.77 -4.37 -28.41
N ASP A 693 -0.76 -3.31 -27.60
CA ASP A 693 -1.92 -2.84 -26.82
C ASP A 693 -3.04 -2.20 -27.67
N SER A 694 -2.92 -2.23 -29.00
CA SER A 694 -3.98 -1.79 -29.89
C SER A 694 -5.20 -2.70 -29.78
N ALA A 695 -6.38 -2.15 -29.53
CA ALA A 695 -7.56 -2.93 -29.19
C ALA A 695 -8.84 -2.44 -29.88
N ARG A 696 -9.77 -3.39 -30.11
CA ARG A 696 -11.17 -3.15 -30.44
C ARG A 696 -12.02 -3.54 -29.24
N TYR A 697 -12.67 -2.56 -28.63
CA TYR A 697 -13.70 -2.76 -27.62
C TYR A 697 -15.05 -2.96 -28.32
N ARG A 698 -15.73 -4.08 -28.05
CA ARG A 698 -17.04 -4.41 -28.62
C ARG A 698 -18.10 -4.34 -27.54
N PHE A 699 -19.19 -3.70 -27.88
CA PHE A 699 -20.33 -3.44 -26.99
C PHE A 699 -21.53 -4.18 -27.54
N TYR A 700 -21.89 -5.28 -26.88
CA TYR A 700 -23.04 -6.09 -27.30
C TYR A 700 -24.33 -5.47 -26.76
N PRO A 701 -25.44 -5.53 -27.50
CA PRO A 701 -26.71 -5.03 -27.02
C PRO A 701 -27.17 -5.85 -25.81
N THR A 702 -27.77 -5.15 -24.83
CA THR A 702 -28.38 -5.76 -23.65
C THR A 702 -29.36 -6.87 -24.03
N GLN A 703 -29.27 -7.99 -23.31
CA GLN A 703 -30.11 -9.17 -23.50
C GLN A 703 -30.58 -9.70 -22.15
N LEU A 704 -31.77 -10.28 -22.13
CA LEU A 704 -32.28 -11.04 -20.99
C LEU A 704 -31.75 -12.49 -21.05
N ARG A 705 -31.26 -13.05 -19.95
CA ARG A 705 -30.78 -14.44 -19.84
C ARG A 705 -31.36 -15.14 -18.61
N GLU A 706 -31.67 -16.42 -18.75
CA GLU A 706 -32.14 -17.28 -17.64
C GLU A 706 -31.04 -17.43 -16.60
N ASP A 707 -31.37 -17.25 -15.32
CA ASP A 707 -30.42 -17.42 -14.22
C ASP A 707 -30.38 -18.85 -13.65
N ASP A 708 -29.99 -19.81 -14.48
CA ASP A 708 -30.03 -21.24 -14.11
C ASP A 708 -29.14 -21.62 -12.90
N THR A 709 -28.26 -20.74 -12.42
CA THR A 709 -27.27 -21.04 -11.38
C THR A 709 -27.10 -19.99 -10.29
N ASP A 710 -28.06 -19.07 -10.12
CA ASP A 710 -27.99 -18.04 -9.07
C ASP A 710 -26.70 -17.21 -9.26
N ILE A 711 -26.47 -16.79 -10.51
CA ILE A 711 -25.23 -16.13 -10.97
C ILE A 711 -25.08 -14.76 -10.30
N ASN A 712 -26.22 -14.17 -10.05
CA ASN A 712 -26.48 -12.86 -9.52
C ASN A 712 -26.55 -12.86 -7.97
N ARG A 713 -26.68 -14.05 -7.35
CA ARG A 713 -26.72 -14.33 -5.91
C ARG A 713 -28.01 -13.90 -5.20
N ASP A 714 -29.17 -14.05 -5.84
CA ASP A 714 -30.49 -13.91 -5.20
C ASP A 714 -30.95 -15.07 -4.35
N ASP A 715 -30.41 -16.26 -4.61
CA ASP A 715 -31.09 -17.52 -4.38
C ASP A 715 -32.33 -17.78 -5.31
N GLU A 716 -32.56 -17.00 -6.39
CA GLU A 716 -33.64 -17.18 -7.40
C GLU A 716 -33.10 -17.71 -8.75
N THR A 717 -33.27 -19.02 -8.97
CA THR A 717 -32.72 -19.70 -10.17
C THR A 717 -33.67 -19.81 -11.38
N ASP A 718 -34.78 -19.06 -11.41
CA ASP A 718 -35.87 -19.18 -12.41
C ASP A 718 -36.38 -17.82 -12.94
N ASP A 719 -35.50 -16.82 -13.00
CA ASP A 719 -35.79 -15.47 -13.47
C ASP A 719 -34.96 -15.10 -14.74
N LEU A 720 -35.11 -13.86 -15.22
CA LEU A 720 -34.44 -13.37 -16.43
C LEU A 720 -33.67 -12.09 -16.12
N VAL A 721 -32.35 -12.19 -16.18
CA VAL A 721 -31.44 -11.10 -15.84
C VAL A 721 -31.02 -10.31 -17.08
N SER A 722 -31.05 -8.99 -17.00
CA SER A 722 -30.49 -8.06 -17.98
C SER A 722 -28.97 -8.11 -17.93
N VAL A 723 -28.36 -8.41 -19.08
CA VAL A 723 -26.90 -8.51 -19.17
C VAL A 723 -26.36 -7.73 -20.36
N PHE A 724 -25.29 -6.98 -20.11
CA PHE A 724 -24.52 -6.25 -21.10
C PHE A 724 -23.14 -6.90 -21.22
N ASP A 725 -22.80 -7.40 -22.40
CA ASP A 725 -21.48 -8.03 -22.62
C ASP A 725 -20.52 -7.04 -23.28
N ILE A 726 -19.29 -6.97 -22.77
CA ILE A 726 -18.15 -6.29 -23.40
C ILE A 726 -17.15 -7.36 -23.86
N GLU A 727 -16.52 -7.15 -25.01
CA GLU A 727 -15.45 -8.03 -25.51
C GLU A 727 -14.29 -7.15 -26.00
N ILE A 728 -13.10 -7.38 -25.46
CA ILE A 728 -11.87 -6.70 -25.86
C ILE A 728 -11.14 -7.60 -26.84
N CYS A 729 -10.78 -7.06 -28.00
CA CYS A 729 -10.09 -7.80 -29.04
C CYS A 729 -8.79 -7.10 -29.44
N GLU A 730 -7.71 -7.86 -29.51
CA GLU A 730 -6.43 -7.39 -30.03
C GLU A 730 -6.57 -6.98 -31.50
N LEU A 731 -6.01 -5.83 -31.85
CA LEU A 731 -5.88 -5.36 -33.21
C LEU A 731 -4.48 -5.65 -33.73
N GLU A 732 -4.39 -6.43 -34.79
CA GLU A 732 -3.14 -6.72 -35.47
C GLU A 732 -2.96 -5.80 -36.69
N TYR A 733 -1.76 -5.24 -36.85
CA TYR A 733 -1.42 -4.45 -38.02
C TYR A 733 -0.63 -5.27 -39.05
N ASN A 734 -1.32 -5.70 -40.11
CA ASN A 734 -0.76 -6.56 -41.14
C ASN A 734 -0.88 -5.90 -42.52
N ASN A 735 0.24 -5.83 -43.26
CA ASN A 735 0.28 -5.31 -44.65
C ASN A 735 -0.38 -3.92 -44.82
N GLY A 736 -0.27 -3.04 -43.83
CA GLY A 736 -0.83 -1.69 -43.88
C GLY A 736 -2.32 -1.60 -43.51
N SER A 737 -2.90 -2.63 -42.91
CA SER A 737 -4.30 -2.65 -42.47
C SER A 737 -4.42 -3.26 -41.08
N TRP A 738 -5.31 -2.69 -40.27
CA TRP A 738 -5.72 -3.25 -38.99
C TRP A 738 -6.78 -4.32 -39.19
N SER A 739 -6.69 -5.39 -38.42
CA SER A 739 -7.71 -6.44 -38.34
C SER A 739 -7.78 -6.99 -36.93
N VAL A 740 -8.96 -7.46 -36.54
CA VAL A 740 -9.11 -8.16 -35.25
C VAL A 740 -8.37 -9.50 -35.32
N GLY A 741 -7.43 -9.69 -34.39
CA GLY A 741 -6.73 -10.94 -34.16
C GLY A 741 -7.52 -11.81 -33.19
N THR A 742 -7.09 -11.88 -31.93
CA THR A 742 -7.78 -12.61 -30.87
C THR A 742 -8.73 -11.72 -30.07
N CYS A 743 -9.70 -12.33 -29.40
CA CYS A 743 -10.59 -11.65 -28.47
C CYS A 743 -10.57 -12.37 -27.13
N ASP A 744 -10.50 -11.61 -26.05
CA ASP A 744 -10.67 -12.14 -24.71
C ASP A 744 -12.12 -12.64 -24.51
N PRO A 745 -12.36 -13.54 -23.53
CA PRO A 745 -13.72 -13.93 -23.18
C PRO A 745 -14.58 -12.72 -22.88
N LYS A 746 -15.85 -12.75 -23.31
CA LYS A 746 -16.79 -11.67 -23.01
C LYS A 746 -16.87 -11.45 -21.50
N GLN A 747 -16.66 -10.21 -21.09
CA GLN A 747 -16.97 -9.77 -19.74
C GLN A 747 -18.45 -9.43 -19.68
N ARG A 748 -19.15 -10.02 -18.73
CA ARG A 748 -20.57 -9.78 -18.53
C ARG A 748 -20.73 -8.78 -17.39
N LEU A 749 -21.46 -7.72 -17.69
CA LEU A 749 -21.97 -6.77 -16.71
C LEU A 749 -23.46 -7.03 -16.53
N PHE A 750 -23.93 -6.91 -15.30
CA PHE A 750 -25.35 -6.99 -14.97
C PHE A 750 -26.00 -5.60 -15.13
N GLY A 751 -27.27 -5.59 -15.54
CA GLY A 751 -28.03 -4.37 -15.80
C GLY A 751 -28.03 -3.90 -17.27
N GLU A 752 -28.87 -2.91 -17.56
CA GLU A 752 -28.90 -2.23 -18.86
C GLU A 752 -27.79 -1.19 -18.94
N ARG A 753 -27.03 -1.16 -20.05
CA ARG A 753 -26.06 -0.09 -20.35
C ARG A 753 -26.14 0.30 -21.81
N ASP A 754 -25.90 1.58 -22.09
CA ASP A 754 -25.67 2.03 -23.46
C ASP A 754 -24.17 2.07 -23.80
N THR A 755 -23.85 2.20 -25.08
CA THR A 755 -22.47 2.17 -25.56
C THR A 755 -21.65 3.38 -25.14
N ASP A 756 -22.26 4.56 -24.98
CA ASP A 756 -21.54 5.76 -24.57
C ASP A 756 -21.16 5.68 -23.08
N GLN A 757 -22.08 5.19 -22.24
CA GLN A 757 -21.82 4.87 -20.84
C GLN A 757 -20.70 3.84 -20.70
N ALA A 758 -20.80 2.70 -21.41
CA ALA A 758 -19.76 1.66 -21.34
C ALA A 758 -18.38 2.13 -21.83
N ILE A 759 -18.31 3.08 -22.78
CA ILE A 759 -17.04 3.69 -23.21
C ILE A 759 -16.51 4.63 -22.12
N ASN A 760 -17.39 5.40 -21.46
CA ASN A 760 -17.04 6.27 -20.36
C ASN A 760 -16.47 5.48 -19.18
N ASP A 761 -17.13 4.40 -18.76
CA ASP A 761 -16.66 3.53 -17.66
C ASP A 761 -15.24 2.98 -17.95
N LEU A 762 -14.97 2.57 -19.19
CA LEU A 762 -13.64 2.11 -19.63
C LEU A 762 -12.61 3.23 -19.61
N TRP A 763 -13.00 4.46 -19.95
CA TRP A 763 -12.12 5.63 -19.91
C TRP A 763 -11.78 6.04 -18.47
N GLU A 764 -12.76 6.04 -17.57
CA GLU A 764 -12.60 6.33 -16.13
C GLU A 764 -11.66 5.31 -15.49
N ALA A 765 -11.76 4.03 -15.89
CA ALA A 765 -10.82 2.98 -15.50
C ALA A 765 -9.43 3.09 -16.19
N GLY A 766 -9.21 4.07 -17.06
CA GLY A 766 -7.93 4.32 -17.74
C GLY A 766 -7.60 3.38 -18.91
N ALA A 767 -8.55 2.55 -19.36
CA ALA A 767 -8.30 1.41 -20.26
C ALA A 767 -7.63 1.75 -21.59
N PHE A 768 -7.77 2.99 -22.06
CA PHE A 768 -7.17 3.49 -23.30
C PHE A 768 -6.58 4.91 -23.15
N SER A 769 -6.37 5.35 -21.91
CA SER A 769 -5.73 6.64 -21.59
C SER A 769 -4.25 6.46 -21.25
N ARG A 770 -3.88 5.32 -20.66
CA ARG A 770 -2.49 4.94 -20.35
C ARG A 770 -1.99 3.96 -21.40
N VAL A 771 -0.86 4.26 -22.02
CA VAL A 771 -0.27 3.47 -23.11
C VAL A 771 1.19 3.19 -22.82
N THR A 772 1.53 1.92 -22.70
CA THR A 772 2.91 1.48 -22.54
C THR A 772 3.60 1.44 -23.89
N VAL A 773 4.71 2.17 -24.02
CA VAL A 773 5.57 2.12 -25.20
C VAL A 773 6.86 1.37 -24.84
N PRO A 774 7.10 0.18 -25.41
CA PRO A 774 8.28 -0.63 -25.12
C PRO A 774 9.59 0.16 -25.28
N GLY A 775 10.47 0.04 -24.29
CA GLY A 775 11.76 0.74 -24.25
C GLY A 775 11.68 2.26 -24.05
N ARG A 776 10.49 2.83 -23.79
CA ARG A 776 10.28 4.27 -23.60
C ARG A 776 9.60 4.61 -22.27
N GLY A 777 8.53 3.90 -21.90
CA GLY A 777 7.76 4.13 -20.68
C GLY A 777 6.26 4.29 -20.94
N GLU A 778 5.52 4.81 -19.96
CA GLU A 778 4.08 5.00 -20.04
C GLU A 778 3.72 6.43 -20.50
N TYR A 779 2.90 6.48 -21.55
CA TYR A 779 2.34 7.70 -22.11
C TYR A 779 0.89 7.86 -21.69
N PHE A 780 0.48 9.10 -21.45
CA PHE A 780 -0.91 9.47 -21.21
C PHE A 780 -1.50 10.19 -22.40
N ILE A 781 -2.71 9.78 -22.79
CA ILE A 781 -3.50 10.39 -23.86
C ILE A 781 -4.61 11.21 -23.21
N THR A 782 -4.58 12.52 -23.42
CA THR A 782 -5.66 13.40 -22.97
C THR A 782 -6.85 13.34 -23.93
N TRP A 783 -7.96 12.78 -23.47
CA TRP A 783 -9.21 12.72 -24.23
C TRP A 783 -10.00 14.04 -24.11
N SER A 784 -11.06 14.22 -24.90
CA SER A 784 -11.98 15.35 -24.69
C SER A 784 -13.05 14.96 -23.67
N ALA A 785 -13.17 15.70 -22.57
CA ALA A 785 -14.12 15.43 -21.49
C ALA A 785 -14.67 16.75 -20.92
N SER A 786 -15.88 16.68 -20.36
CA SER A 786 -16.61 17.83 -19.81
C SER A 786 -17.03 17.57 -18.37
N ALA A 787 -16.87 18.55 -17.48
CA ALA A 787 -17.31 18.43 -16.08
C ALA A 787 -18.85 18.35 -15.98
N GLY A 788 -19.33 17.37 -15.23
CA GLY A 788 -20.72 17.14 -14.84
C GLY A 788 -21.19 18.10 -13.75
N SER A 789 -22.44 17.92 -13.29
CA SER A 789 -23.05 18.75 -12.24
C SER A 789 -22.58 18.41 -10.83
N ASP A 790 -22.07 17.21 -10.65
CA ASP A 790 -21.43 16.61 -9.46
C ASP A 790 -19.95 16.95 -9.34
N GLY A 791 -19.34 17.53 -10.39
CA GLY A 791 -17.91 17.81 -10.44
C GLY A 791 -17.06 16.69 -11.05
N CYS A 792 -17.68 15.56 -11.44
CA CYS A 792 -17.03 14.46 -12.14
C CYS A 792 -16.95 14.75 -13.65
N TYR A 793 -15.81 14.49 -14.29
CA TYR A 793 -15.66 14.62 -15.73
C TYR A 793 -16.30 13.43 -16.43
N VAL A 794 -17.05 13.71 -17.50
CA VAL A 794 -17.63 12.71 -18.39
C VAL A 794 -17.00 12.86 -19.77
N LEU A 795 -16.63 11.74 -20.38
CA LEU A 795 -16.03 11.69 -21.70
C LEU A 795 -17.00 12.25 -22.76
N ASP A 796 -16.50 13.13 -23.65
CA ASP A 796 -17.29 13.62 -24.77
C ASP A 796 -17.54 12.48 -25.78
N PRO A 797 -18.73 12.39 -26.42
CA PRO A 797 -19.04 11.30 -27.34
C PRO A 797 -18.00 11.10 -28.47
N LEU A 798 -17.44 9.89 -28.54
CA LEU A 798 -16.39 9.55 -29.50
C LEU A 798 -16.94 9.19 -30.89
N THR A 799 -16.26 9.65 -31.94
CA THR A 799 -16.52 9.28 -33.34
C THR A 799 -15.28 8.76 -34.05
N SER A 800 -14.34 9.63 -34.41
CA SER A 800 -12.98 9.25 -34.80
C SER A 800 -12.02 10.42 -34.64
N GLY A 801 -10.75 10.12 -34.45
CA GLY A 801 -9.72 11.14 -34.24
C GLY A 801 -8.32 10.55 -34.07
N THR A 802 -7.35 11.44 -33.95
CA THR A 802 -5.95 11.12 -33.65
C THR A 802 -5.49 12.02 -32.51
N LEU A 803 -4.78 11.44 -31.55
CA LEU A 803 -4.34 12.07 -30.33
C LEU A 803 -2.84 11.82 -30.12
N ASP A 804 -2.17 12.84 -29.60
CA ASP A 804 -0.79 12.73 -29.14
C ASP A 804 -0.75 12.10 -27.74
N GLY A 805 0.36 11.46 -27.40
CA GLY A 805 0.63 10.98 -26.04
C GLY A 805 1.72 11.82 -25.38
N THR A 806 1.60 12.05 -24.07
CA THR A 806 2.67 12.68 -23.26
C THR A 806 3.27 11.65 -22.33
N LEU A 807 4.59 11.45 -22.38
CA LEU A 807 5.32 10.55 -21.49
C LEU A 807 5.24 11.09 -20.07
N TYR A 808 4.60 10.36 -19.15
CA TYR A 808 4.50 10.76 -17.74
C TYR A 808 5.32 9.86 -16.83
N GLU A 809 5.55 8.60 -17.21
CA GLU A 809 6.42 7.68 -16.46
C GLU A 809 7.50 7.11 -17.39
N PRO A 810 8.68 7.74 -17.48
CA PRO A 810 9.79 7.25 -18.28
C PRO A 810 10.29 5.87 -17.81
N MET A 811 10.63 4.99 -18.77
CA MET A 811 11.18 3.68 -18.44
C MET A 811 12.59 3.80 -17.87
N VAL A 812 12.80 3.13 -16.75
CA VAL A 812 14.11 2.84 -16.14
C VAL A 812 14.33 1.33 -16.18
N LEU A 813 15.55 0.88 -15.90
CA LEU A 813 15.79 -0.56 -15.70
C LEU A 813 14.91 -1.11 -14.57
N GLY A 814 14.70 -0.30 -13.51
CA GLY A 814 13.79 -0.57 -12.40
C GLY A 814 14.23 -1.74 -11.53
N LEU A 815 13.88 -1.72 -10.25
CA LEU A 815 14.09 -2.83 -9.33
C LEU A 815 12.77 -3.56 -9.10
N SER A 816 12.64 -4.77 -9.62
CA SER A 816 11.52 -5.64 -9.27
C SER A 816 11.60 -6.04 -7.80
N SER A 817 12.82 -6.20 -7.30
CA SER A 817 13.18 -6.46 -5.90
C SER A 817 14.67 -6.20 -5.69
N ALA A 818 15.05 -5.57 -4.59
CA ALA A 818 16.41 -5.44 -4.10
C ALA A 818 16.44 -5.67 -2.59
N ARG A 819 17.13 -6.71 -2.14
CA ARG A 819 17.31 -7.03 -0.73
C ARG A 819 18.76 -6.83 -0.32
N PHE A 820 18.96 -6.22 0.83
CA PHE A 820 20.25 -6.14 1.51
C PHE A 820 20.08 -6.60 2.95
N THR A 821 20.86 -7.59 3.35
CA THR A 821 20.91 -8.08 4.73
C THR A 821 22.33 -7.97 5.22
N ALA A 822 22.53 -7.48 6.44
CA ALA A 822 23.81 -7.45 7.12
C ALA A 822 23.64 -7.88 8.58
N GLU A 823 24.45 -8.82 9.03
CA GLU A 823 24.53 -9.25 10.43
C GLU A 823 25.95 -9.05 10.92
N THR A 824 26.13 -8.26 11.97
CA THR A 824 27.43 -7.92 12.56
C THR A 824 27.55 -8.53 13.94
N ILE A 825 28.63 -9.31 14.11
CA ILE A 825 28.98 -10.01 15.34
C ILE A 825 30.36 -9.52 15.76
N LEU A 826 30.43 -8.96 16.97
CA LEU A 826 31.67 -8.43 17.54
C LEU A 826 31.92 -9.11 18.89
N GLU A 827 33.18 -9.42 19.19
CA GLU A 827 33.57 -10.10 20.42
C GLU A 827 33.03 -9.35 21.67
N ASP A 828 32.40 -10.09 22.58
CA ASP A 828 31.84 -9.57 23.84
C ASP A 828 30.79 -8.43 23.68
N GLN A 829 30.23 -8.22 22.47
CA GLN A 829 29.16 -7.25 22.21
C GLN A 829 27.83 -7.95 21.85
N PRO A 830 26.68 -7.27 21.93
CA PRO A 830 25.42 -7.80 21.40
C PRO A 830 25.37 -7.79 19.86
N ASP A 831 24.65 -8.76 19.31
CA ASP A 831 24.48 -8.94 17.87
C ASP A 831 23.60 -7.83 17.27
N THR A 832 23.94 -7.38 16.06
CA THR A 832 23.14 -6.41 15.29
C THR A 832 22.83 -6.94 13.91
N ALA A 833 21.56 -6.94 13.55
CA ALA A 833 21.06 -7.33 12.23
C ALA A 833 20.31 -6.19 11.57
N PHE A 834 20.57 -5.98 10.29
CA PHE A 834 19.85 -5.07 9.42
C PHE A 834 19.37 -5.82 8.19
N ASP A 835 18.09 -5.67 7.85
CA ASP A 835 17.53 -6.23 6.63
C ASP A 835 16.61 -5.22 5.97
N ILE A 836 16.75 -5.03 4.67
CA ILE A 836 15.98 -4.08 3.88
C ILE A 836 15.60 -4.72 2.55
N LEU A 837 14.32 -4.59 2.20
CA LEU A 837 13.75 -4.96 0.91
C LEU A 837 13.20 -3.71 0.24
N VAL A 838 13.62 -3.47 -0.99
CA VAL A 838 13.19 -2.35 -1.83
C VAL A 838 12.63 -2.90 -3.13
N ASN A 839 11.42 -2.50 -3.50
CA ASN A 839 10.88 -2.66 -4.85
C ASN A 839 10.77 -1.25 -5.43
N ALA A 840 11.42 -0.97 -6.55
CA ALA A 840 11.41 0.36 -7.17
C ALA A 840 11.30 0.22 -8.68
N ARG A 841 10.11 -0.22 -9.14
CA ARG A 841 9.90 -0.62 -10.54
C ARG A 841 10.04 0.55 -11.52
N THR A 842 9.75 1.76 -11.04
CA THR A 842 9.85 3.01 -11.81
C THR A 842 10.70 4.02 -11.03
N ALA A 843 10.92 5.21 -11.58
CA ALA A 843 11.76 6.21 -10.93
C ALA A 843 11.14 6.75 -9.64
N ASP A 844 9.81 6.84 -9.59
CA ASP A 844 9.06 7.56 -8.55
C ASP A 844 8.18 6.64 -7.69
N ARG A 845 8.06 5.35 -8.05
CA ARG A 845 7.32 4.35 -7.26
C ARG A 845 8.28 3.40 -6.54
N TYR A 846 8.22 3.39 -5.21
CA TYR A 846 9.00 2.51 -4.36
C TYR A 846 8.23 1.97 -3.15
N THR A 847 8.36 0.66 -2.93
CA THR A 847 8.02 -0.02 -1.68
C THR A 847 9.32 -0.32 -0.93
N LEU A 848 9.35 -0.02 0.35
CA LEU A 848 10.49 -0.18 1.24
C LEU A 848 10.01 -0.85 2.53
N THR A 849 10.62 -1.98 2.88
CA THR A 849 10.47 -2.58 4.21
C THR A 849 11.85 -2.80 4.80
N ALA A 850 12.09 -2.31 6.01
CA ALA A 850 13.38 -2.44 6.68
C ALA A 850 13.24 -2.76 8.17
N ALA A 851 14.19 -3.53 8.69
CA ALA A 851 14.35 -3.82 10.11
C ALA A 851 15.79 -3.61 10.55
N LEU A 852 15.98 -2.88 11.64
CA LEU A 852 17.21 -2.86 12.42
C LEU A 852 16.93 -3.52 13.76
N SER A 853 17.68 -4.54 14.12
CA SER A 853 17.52 -5.32 15.36
C SER A 853 18.84 -5.44 16.10
N HIS A 854 18.78 -5.30 17.42
CA HIS A 854 19.94 -5.30 18.30
C HIS A 854 19.65 -6.06 19.62
N ASP A 855 20.66 -6.72 20.20
CA ASP A 855 20.56 -7.58 21.41
C ASP A 855 19.43 -8.63 21.30
N TYR A 856 19.28 -9.19 20.09
CA TYR A 856 18.30 -10.25 19.81
C TYR A 856 18.85 -11.63 20.19
N SER A 857 17.93 -12.57 20.44
CA SER A 857 18.26 -13.97 20.76
C SER A 857 17.90 -14.96 19.64
N GLY A 858 17.25 -14.45 18.59
CA GLY A 858 16.95 -15.19 17.37
C GLY A 858 16.32 -14.28 16.32
N LEU A 859 16.45 -14.66 15.05
CA LEU A 859 15.81 -13.98 13.92
C LEU A 859 14.50 -14.68 13.55
N SER A 860 13.50 -13.90 13.20
CA SER A 860 12.24 -14.35 12.62
C SER A 860 11.99 -13.64 11.30
N THR A 861 10.95 -14.06 10.57
CA THR A 861 10.58 -13.45 9.28
C THR A 861 9.06 -13.33 9.19
N ASN A 862 8.59 -12.22 8.63
CA ASN A 862 7.18 -11.96 8.35
C ASN A 862 6.99 -11.81 6.83
N GLY A 863 7.37 -12.85 6.09
CA GLY A 863 7.24 -12.90 4.62
C GLY A 863 8.40 -12.25 3.87
N ASP A 864 8.76 -11.02 4.21
CA ASP A 864 9.57 -10.17 3.32
C ASP A 864 10.98 -9.81 3.84
N ILE A 865 11.16 -9.70 5.16
CA ILE A 865 12.44 -9.35 5.80
C ILE A 865 12.68 -10.19 7.07
N TYR A 866 13.93 -10.22 7.54
CA TYR A 866 14.36 -10.73 8.84
C TYR A 866 14.27 -9.64 9.90
N TYR A 867 13.84 -10.02 11.10
CA TYR A 867 13.86 -9.15 12.26
C TYR A 867 14.16 -9.93 13.54
N GLY A 868 14.78 -9.25 14.50
CA GLY A 868 15.16 -9.81 15.79
C GLY A 868 13.96 -10.11 16.69
N THR A 869 14.14 -11.16 17.50
CA THR A 869 13.22 -11.60 18.54
C THR A 869 14.00 -11.93 19.82
N GLY A 870 13.40 -11.66 20.97
CA GLY A 870 14.04 -11.89 22.26
C GLY A 870 13.49 -10.99 23.33
N SER A 871 13.92 -11.25 24.57
CA SER A 871 13.54 -10.52 25.77
C SER A 871 14.44 -9.33 26.10
N ARG A 872 15.44 -9.03 25.26
CA ARG A 872 16.39 -7.91 25.42
C ARG A 872 16.49 -7.05 24.15
N LEU A 873 15.52 -7.26 23.26
CA LEU A 873 15.55 -6.76 21.89
C LEU A 873 15.36 -5.25 21.84
N ASP A 874 16.18 -4.58 21.06
CA ASP A 874 15.90 -3.25 20.54
C ASP A 874 15.68 -3.33 19.03
N ARG A 875 14.59 -2.72 18.53
CA ARG A 875 14.19 -2.87 17.13
C ARG A 875 13.55 -1.63 16.54
N ILE A 876 13.95 -1.31 15.32
CA ILE A 876 13.29 -0.33 14.45
C ILE A 876 12.73 -1.09 13.25
N LEU A 877 11.44 -0.91 12.98
CA LEU A 877 10.79 -1.38 11.76
C LEU A 877 10.32 -0.18 10.97
N VAL A 878 10.61 -0.19 9.68
CA VAL A 878 10.13 0.80 8.72
C VAL A 878 9.39 0.07 7.63
N SER A 879 8.16 0.48 7.37
CA SER A 879 7.44 0.16 6.16
C SER A 879 7.09 1.47 5.47
N TYR A 880 7.26 1.51 4.15
CA TYR A 880 6.90 2.65 3.35
C TYR A 880 6.50 2.13 1.97
N ASP A 881 5.35 2.57 1.47
CA ASP A 881 4.88 2.16 0.16
C ASP A 881 4.31 3.37 -0.57
N THR A 882 4.75 3.56 -1.80
CA THR A 882 4.03 4.35 -2.79
C THR A 882 3.25 3.37 -3.67
N ASP A 883 1.93 3.31 -3.50
CA ASP A 883 1.11 2.38 -4.28
C ASP A 883 1.09 2.74 -5.79
N SER A 884 0.42 1.90 -6.59
CA SER A 884 0.24 2.13 -8.04
C SER A 884 -0.52 3.42 -8.38
N ASN A 885 -1.19 4.00 -7.38
CA ASN A 885 -1.94 5.24 -7.43
C ASN A 885 -1.20 6.39 -6.72
N TYR A 886 0.11 6.26 -6.46
CA TYR A 886 0.97 7.22 -5.74
C TYR A 886 0.50 7.60 -4.32
N GLY A 887 -0.43 6.83 -3.75
CA GLY A 887 -0.79 6.85 -2.33
C GLY A 887 0.45 6.53 -1.51
N VAL A 888 0.75 7.36 -0.51
CA VAL A 888 1.91 7.16 0.37
C VAL A 888 1.42 6.60 1.70
N THR A 889 1.73 5.33 1.94
CA THR A 889 1.54 4.72 3.26
C THR A 889 2.90 4.50 3.91
N GLY A 890 2.97 4.63 5.22
CA GLY A 890 4.19 4.32 5.94
C GLY A 890 3.94 4.03 7.40
N SER A 891 4.79 3.21 7.98
CA SER A 891 4.85 2.98 9.41
C SER A 891 6.29 2.96 9.88
N LEU A 892 6.51 3.54 11.05
CA LEU A 892 7.74 3.43 11.81
C LEU A 892 7.36 2.90 13.17
N GLU A 893 7.87 1.71 13.51
CA GLU A 893 7.67 1.12 14.81
C GLU A 893 9.01 0.99 15.52
N ILE A 894 9.05 1.47 16.75
CA ILE A 894 10.24 1.44 17.60
C ILE A 894 9.91 0.64 18.84
N TYR A 895 10.57 -0.51 18.99
CA TYR A 895 10.53 -1.34 20.19
C TYR A 895 11.83 -1.16 20.96
N LYS A 896 11.72 -0.86 22.25
CA LYS A 896 12.87 -0.80 23.16
C LYS A 896 12.59 -1.60 24.42
N ASP A 897 13.51 -2.50 24.76
CA ASP A 897 13.47 -3.25 26.01
C ASP A 897 13.90 -2.35 27.19
N GLY A 898 13.16 -2.41 28.30
CA GLY A 898 13.52 -1.67 29.52
C GLY A 898 13.74 -0.16 29.35
N VAL A 899 12.98 0.52 28.47
CA VAL A 899 13.15 1.97 28.27
C VAL A 899 12.84 2.74 29.56
N SER A 900 13.75 3.64 29.95
CA SER A 900 13.58 4.52 31.10
C SER A 900 12.81 5.77 30.69
N LEU A 901 11.57 5.89 31.16
CA LEU A 901 10.67 6.99 30.87
C LEU A 901 10.57 7.90 32.09
N THR A 902 11.11 9.11 32.00
CA THR A 902 10.93 10.14 33.03
C THR A 902 9.58 10.82 32.84
N LEU A 903 8.65 10.56 33.75
CA LEU A 903 7.33 11.16 33.83
C LEU A 903 7.39 12.47 34.62
N ASP A 904 6.63 13.48 34.18
CA ASP A 904 6.57 14.82 34.78
C ASP A 904 7.92 15.46 35.13
N PRO A 905 8.89 15.52 34.19
CA PRO A 905 10.24 15.97 34.46
C PRO A 905 10.29 17.41 35.02
N GLY A 906 11.06 17.61 36.08
CA GLY A 906 11.24 18.91 36.73
C GLY A 906 10.08 19.35 37.65
N THR A 907 9.13 18.46 37.93
CA THR A 907 8.02 18.71 38.87
C THR A 907 8.23 18.01 40.22
N ALA A 908 7.32 18.24 41.17
CA ALA A 908 7.32 17.53 42.45
C ALA A 908 6.90 16.05 42.33
N ASN A 909 6.39 15.64 41.17
CA ASN A 909 5.89 14.30 40.88
C ASN A 909 6.80 13.54 39.89
N GLU A 910 8.02 14.02 39.65
CA GLU A 910 8.98 13.36 38.75
C GLU A 910 9.22 11.90 39.19
N GLU A 911 8.89 10.98 38.30
CA GLU A 911 9.06 9.54 38.48
C GLU A 911 9.77 8.96 37.25
N THR A 912 10.63 7.96 37.43
CA THR A 912 11.23 7.22 36.31
C THR A 912 10.64 5.84 36.30
N ASP A 913 9.88 5.55 35.25
CA ASP A 913 9.32 4.24 34.98
C ASP A 913 10.25 3.47 34.03
N VAL A 914 10.37 2.16 34.23
CA VAL A 914 11.17 1.29 33.35
C VAL A 914 10.23 0.24 32.79
N VAL A 915 9.96 0.35 31.49
CA VAL A 915 8.93 -0.44 30.82
C VAL A 915 9.42 -0.95 29.48
N ASP A 916 9.08 -2.19 29.14
CA ASP A 916 9.24 -2.70 27.79
C ASP A 916 8.12 -2.09 26.95
N SER A 917 8.46 -1.33 25.92
CA SER A 917 7.46 -0.51 25.22
C SER A 917 7.72 -0.36 23.74
N THR A 918 6.60 -0.23 23.01
CA THR A 918 6.57 0.09 21.58
C THR A 918 5.97 1.48 21.40
N LEU A 919 6.69 2.33 20.69
CA LEU A 919 6.14 3.55 20.11
C LEU A 919 5.95 3.33 18.62
N GLY A 920 4.73 3.56 18.13
CA GLY A 920 4.40 3.52 16.72
C GLY A 920 4.19 4.93 16.19
N LEU A 921 4.66 5.15 14.98
CA LEU A 921 4.35 6.30 14.15
C LEU A 921 3.75 5.76 12.86
N THR A 922 2.45 5.95 12.70
CA THR A 922 1.75 5.54 11.50
C THR A 922 1.55 6.75 10.62
N LEU A 923 2.21 6.74 9.46
CA LEU A 923 1.86 7.64 8.37
C LEU A 923 0.72 6.99 7.59
N ASN A 924 -0.50 7.44 7.86
CA ASN A 924 -1.60 7.20 6.94
C ASN A 924 -1.91 8.52 6.23
N ARG A 925 -1.14 8.80 5.18
CA ARG A 925 -1.43 9.92 4.28
C ARG A 925 -2.23 9.38 3.11
N GLN A 926 -3.53 9.23 3.33
CA GLN A 926 -4.44 9.35 2.20
C GLN A 926 -4.48 10.81 1.84
N TYR A 927 -4.04 11.11 0.62
CA TYR A 927 -4.28 12.42 0.06
C TYR A 927 -5.78 12.72 0.21
N THR A 928 -6.11 13.87 0.77
CA THR A 928 -7.50 14.39 0.79
C THR A 928 -8.03 14.70 -0.61
N SER A 929 -7.27 14.32 -1.64
CA SER A 929 -7.68 14.05 -3.00
C SER A 929 -6.60 13.15 -3.57
N SER A 930 -6.89 11.89 -3.89
CA SER A 930 -5.98 10.97 -4.60
C SER A 930 -5.02 11.74 -5.54
N PRO A 931 -3.72 11.44 -5.60
CA PRO A 931 -2.86 12.05 -6.60
C PRO A 931 -3.30 11.57 -8.00
N MET A 932 -4.11 10.52 -8.07
CA MET A 932 -4.90 10.20 -9.24
C MET A 932 -5.96 11.27 -9.44
N PRO A 933 -6.23 11.66 -10.69
CA PRO A 933 -7.22 12.68 -10.97
C PRO A 933 -8.63 12.07 -10.97
N TYR A 934 -8.92 11.21 -9.98
CA TYR A 934 -10.22 10.64 -9.69
C TYR A 934 -10.35 10.28 -8.19
N HIS A 935 -11.57 10.10 -7.71
CA HIS A 935 -11.85 9.48 -6.42
C HIS A 935 -13.01 8.50 -6.55
N TYR A 936 -13.11 7.56 -5.61
CA TYR A 936 -14.28 6.70 -5.56
C TYR A 936 -15.41 7.42 -4.85
N VAL A 937 -16.57 7.40 -5.48
CA VAL A 937 -17.85 7.79 -4.89
C VAL A 937 -18.69 6.54 -4.71
N THR A 938 -19.38 6.45 -3.58
CA THR A 938 -20.42 5.44 -3.42
C THR A 938 -21.67 5.96 -4.12
N ASP A 939 -22.22 5.20 -5.06
CA ASP A 939 -23.50 5.55 -5.71
C ASP A 939 -24.70 5.32 -4.77
N GLU A 940 -25.91 5.61 -5.25
CA GLU A 940 -27.15 5.46 -4.48
C GLU A 940 -27.46 3.98 -4.18
N GLU A 941 -26.80 3.06 -4.90
CA GLU A 941 -26.89 1.61 -4.83
C GLU A 941 -25.85 0.97 -3.88
N GLY A 942 -24.90 1.76 -3.34
CA GLY A 942 -23.83 1.26 -2.46
C GLY A 942 -22.57 0.76 -3.19
N ASN A 943 -22.52 0.85 -4.51
CA ASN A 943 -21.36 0.48 -5.33
C ASN A 943 -20.36 1.62 -5.42
N TYR A 944 -19.09 1.27 -5.63
CA TYR A 944 -18.03 2.24 -5.85
C TYR A 944 -17.89 2.58 -7.34
N ASP A 945 -18.17 3.82 -7.69
CA ASP A 945 -17.93 4.38 -9.03
C ASP A 945 -16.72 5.33 -9.04
N ILE A 946 -16.03 5.39 -10.18
CA ILE A 946 -14.86 6.26 -10.36
C ILE A 946 -15.32 7.65 -10.80
N CYS A 947 -15.19 8.65 -9.93
CA CYS A 947 -15.40 10.04 -10.27
C CYS A 947 -14.09 10.70 -10.70
N VAL A 948 -13.88 10.88 -12.00
CA VAL A 948 -12.71 11.58 -12.57
C VAL A 948 -12.79 13.08 -12.25
N THR A 949 -11.79 13.62 -11.56
CA THR A 949 -11.72 15.03 -11.12
C THR A 949 -10.85 15.89 -12.03
N ASP A 950 -9.93 15.30 -12.80
CA ASP A 950 -9.15 15.99 -13.84
C ASP A 950 -8.75 15.00 -14.96
N ASN A 951 -8.45 15.51 -16.15
CA ASN A 951 -8.12 14.67 -17.31
C ASN A 951 -6.62 14.74 -17.62
N ILE A 952 -5.84 14.27 -16.66
CA ILE A 952 -4.37 14.22 -16.67
C ILE A 952 -3.91 12.81 -16.26
N ALA A 953 -2.61 12.52 -16.34
CA ALA A 953 -2.09 11.23 -15.91
C ALA A 953 -2.17 11.08 -14.38
N GLU A 954 -1.56 12.05 -13.69
CA GLU A 954 -1.56 12.23 -12.24
C GLU A 954 -1.45 13.72 -11.92
N ASN A 955 -1.91 14.11 -10.74
CA ASN A 955 -1.62 15.40 -10.12
C ASN A 955 -0.13 15.48 -9.76
N ALA A 956 0.39 16.71 -9.63
CA ALA A 956 1.77 16.90 -9.18
C ALA A 956 1.97 16.23 -7.81
N VAL A 957 3.06 15.45 -7.67
CA VAL A 957 3.42 14.76 -6.43
C VAL A 957 3.48 15.78 -5.29
N GLU A 958 2.61 15.62 -4.28
CA GLU A 958 2.71 16.44 -3.09
C GLU A 958 3.96 16.03 -2.30
N THR A 959 4.76 17.01 -1.88
CA THR A 959 5.88 16.77 -0.96
C THR A 959 5.35 16.34 0.41
N LEU A 960 6.22 15.93 1.35
CA LEU A 960 5.82 15.67 2.76
C LEU A 960 5.14 16.89 3.45
N GLU A 961 5.16 18.06 2.84
CA GLU A 961 4.35 19.22 3.24
C GLU A 961 2.86 18.81 3.27
N GLY A 962 2.25 18.89 4.45
CA GLY A 962 0.86 18.47 4.70
C GLY A 962 0.67 17.02 5.18
N ALA A 963 1.74 16.22 5.31
CA ALA A 963 1.65 14.88 5.88
C ALA A 963 1.32 14.92 7.39
N VAL A 964 0.42 14.04 7.82
CA VAL A 964 0.07 13.83 9.23
C VAL A 964 0.51 12.43 9.66
N TYR A 965 1.37 12.35 10.66
CA TYR A 965 1.79 11.10 11.29
C TYR A 965 1.03 10.91 12.59
N TYR A 966 0.42 9.75 12.80
CA TYR A 966 -0.31 9.44 14.03
C TYR A 966 0.63 8.75 15.02
N LEU A 967 0.73 9.34 16.20
CA LEU A 967 1.56 8.82 17.29
C LEU A 967 0.75 7.81 18.10
N THR A 968 1.18 6.56 18.05
CA THR A 968 0.61 5.48 18.85
C THR A 968 1.58 5.01 19.92
N PHE A 969 1.06 4.64 21.08
CA PHE A 969 1.83 3.96 22.12
C PHE A 969 1.06 2.70 22.50
N ARG A 970 1.68 1.54 22.27
CA ARG A 970 1.04 0.22 22.46
C ARG A 970 -0.30 0.08 21.72
N GLY A 971 -0.40 0.62 20.50
CA GLY A 971 -1.58 0.53 19.63
C GLY A 971 -2.65 1.61 19.84
N VAL A 972 -2.56 2.43 20.89
CA VAL A 972 -3.53 3.52 21.16
C VAL A 972 -3.01 4.85 20.62
N VAL A 973 -3.87 5.61 19.94
CA VAL A 973 -3.55 6.93 19.36
C VAL A 973 -3.52 8.00 20.46
N TYR A 974 -2.37 8.65 20.62
CA TYR A 974 -2.15 9.70 21.63
C TYR A 974 -1.82 11.07 21.04
N GLY A 975 -1.62 11.18 19.73
CA GLY A 975 -1.38 12.45 19.08
C GLY A 975 -1.13 12.33 17.58
N SER A 976 -0.81 13.47 16.98
CA SER A 976 -0.42 13.61 15.59
C SER A 976 0.83 14.48 15.47
N ILE A 977 1.57 14.30 14.38
CA ILE A 977 2.75 15.09 14.02
C ILE A 977 2.51 15.62 12.62
N GLN A 978 2.60 16.93 12.44
CA GLN A 978 2.42 17.58 11.13
C GLN A 978 3.27 18.85 11.03
N GLU A 979 3.54 19.27 9.81
CA GLU A 979 4.23 20.54 9.56
C GLU A 979 3.24 21.72 9.67
N GLU A 980 3.52 22.65 10.57
CA GLU A 980 2.74 23.87 10.77
C GLU A 980 3.63 25.10 10.60
N ASN A 981 3.38 25.88 9.54
CA ASN A 981 4.16 27.09 9.22
C ASN A 981 5.68 26.84 9.10
N GLY A 982 6.08 25.68 8.56
CA GLY A 982 7.50 25.33 8.36
C GLY A 982 8.18 24.68 9.56
N VAL A 983 7.43 24.26 10.57
CA VAL A 983 7.93 23.58 11.79
C VAL A 983 7.10 22.34 12.06
N TRP A 984 7.75 21.22 12.34
CA TRP A 984 7.06 19.99 12.76
C TRP A 984 6.54 20.13 14.19
N VAL A 985 5.23 19.98 14.36
CA VAL A 985 4.53 20.10 15.63
C VAL A 985 3.88 18.76 15.97
N ILE A 986 4.13 18.28 17.18
CA ILE A 986 3.40 17.18 17.79
C ILE A 986 2.23 17.77 18.56
N ARG A 987 0.99 17.36 18.23
CA ARG A 987 -0.23 17.67 18.99
C ARG A 987 -0.72 16.42 19.68
N TYR A 988 -0.91 16.49 20.99
CA TYR A 988 -1.42 15.39 21.79
C TYR A 988 -2.93 15.48 21.97
N ILE A 989 -3.58 14.35 22.24
CA ILE A 989 -5.04 14.26 22.46
C ILE A 989 -5.55 15.09 23.65
N ASP A 990 -4.67 15.51 24.56
CA ASP A 990 -5.00 16.40 25.68
C ASP A 990 -4.91 17.90 25.35
N GLY A 991 -4.70 18.24 24.07
CA GLY A 991 -4.54 19.62 23.59
C GLY A 991 -3.16 20.23 23.82
N SER A 992 -2.25 19.54 24.52
CA SER A 992 -0.86 19.98 24.63
C SER A 992 -0.09 19.76 23.32
N PHE A 993 0.99 20.50 23.12
CA PHE A 993 1.82 20.38 21.92
C PHE A 993 3.30 20.61 22.24
N GLU A 994 4.16 20.08 21.38
CA GLU A 994 5.60 20.38 21.37
C GLU A 994 6.14 20.43 19.93
N THR A 995 7.27 21.11 19.75
CA THR A 995 7.96 21.19 18.45
C THR A 995 9.07 20.16 18.37
N LEU A 996 9.22 19.51 17.21
CA LEU A 996 10.35 18.64 16.92
C LEU A 996 11.62 19.44 16.61
#